data_AF-A0A2V8PZN9-F1
#
_entry.id   AF-A0A2V8PZN9-F1
#
_cell.length_a   1.000
_cell.length_b   1.000
_cell.length_c   1.000
_cell.angle_alpha   90.00
_cell.angle_beta   90.00
_cell.angle_gamma   90.00
#
_symmetry.space_group_name_H-M   'P 1'
#
loop_
_entity.id
_entity.type
_entity.pdbx_description
1 polymer ?
#
loop_
_entity_poly.entity_id
_entity_poly.type
_entity_poly.pdbx_seq_one_letter_code
_entity_poly.pdbx_strand_id
1 'polypeptide(L)'
;MPAQNSVKIRAVFCRLVRMRIRHFHSGVIFLLLSCLCSLGLFAGAGGSNPVTAQANGPILISDELSTRAIAFDSATHKREPFLAFAPISFGPDKLTRIMLFATNLRLQSGEGTDVVSADAEDGSHRLYALTVEYVGPVPDQAWATSIVVCLNNQMGNLGDVLVRIKYHGASSNRVRVGIGHVGDGPADDAGAAPTPGSALPQPSLGPKATAGTLAPDEVRTIIAQAVSAAAALNRNVTVAVVDREVNVLGVFRMTGASTTTMIRSVGAVGKGLEGAIVPSELAAISKAGTGALFSTSGNAFSTRTAGFIIQEHFPPGVDFRAGGPLYGVQFSSLPCSDIKQPGLPLGLSADPGGLPLYKNGQAVGGIGIEGDGLYTVDRDPTDLDQPFEETIAVAAERGFEPPSSIRGDNILVDGIRLAYQNVTSAPGPPTIAFGSLPGTVLPAFPIRSAQTSAFTPAIVGGISGEIDARFFPFIGSSPAGPNALTAADVQTIIAHAAQQANITRAAIRQPLGSNARVSIAVVDAAGNVLGVFRQQDAPVFGFDVSVQKARTAAFYSSPNASALLRAAGLGSYVDRANADGLRLDGSVAFTDRAGGFLHRPLFPDGINNTDAGPFSTSLNEWSPFNVGQQLDLIKANLLATLAGTPKPCSSIPNLANGIQIFPGSAPLYKNGVLVGGIGISGDGVDQDDLITAAGGNGFSPVPAIRSDQVFVRGVRLSKTCYD
;
A
#
# COMPACT_ATOMS: atom_id res chain seq x y z
N MET A 1 29.69 -2.46 48.13
CA MET A 1 28.78 -3.31 48.92
C MET A 1 27.43 -2.62 48.93
N PRO A 2 26.35 -3.26 48.47
CA PRO A 2 25.86 -4.55 48.95
C PRO A 2 25.89 -5.67 47.89
N ALA A 3 25.60 -6.88 48.35
CA ALA A 3 25.77 -8.16 47.68
C ALA A 3 24.42 -8.78 47.24
N GLN A 4 24.48 -9.48 46.11
CA GLN A 4 23.94 -10.82 45.77
C GLN A 4 22.52 -11.25 46.17
N ASN A 5 21.72 -11.63 45.15
CA ASN A 5 21.23 -13.00 44.83
C ASN A 5 20.03 -12.88 43.86
N SER A 6 20.07 -13.30 42.58
CA SER A 6 20.31 -14.61 41.96
C SER A 6 19.22 -15.67 42.27
N VAL A 7 18.22 -15.82 41.38
CA VAL A 7 17.51 -17.09 41.18
C VAL A 7 17.30 -17.36 39.68
N LYS A 8 17.92 -18.44 39.21
CA LYS A 8 17.71 -19.13 37.93
C LYS A 8 16.62 -20.19 38.11
N ILE A 9 15.83 -20.46 37.07
CA ILE A 9 15.21 -21.79 36.83
C ILE A 9 15.43 -22.19 35.36
N ARG A 10 15.69 -23.48 35.15
CA ARG A 10 16.27 -24.15 33.96
C ARG A 10 15.33 -25.24 33.43
N ALA A 11 15.33 -25.41 32.09
CA ALA A 11 15.30 -26.66 31.29
C ALA A 11 14.04 -27.58 31.36
N VAL A 12 13.67 -28.47 30.41
CA VAL A 12 14.39 -29.43 29.53
C VAL A 12 13.40 -29.84 28.38
N PHE A 13 13.77 -30.06 27.10
CA PHE A 13 14.13 -31.38 26.51
C PHE A 13 14.70 -31.31 25.07
N CYS A 14 15.47 -32.35 24.73
CA CYS A 14 16.48 -32.47 23.67
C CYS A 14 16.35 -33.79 22.89
N ARG A 15 16.65 -33.79 21.58
CA ARG A 15 17.54 -34.72 20.80
C ARG A 15 17.07 -34.90 19.33
N LEU A 16 17.85 -35.24 18.30
CA LEU A 16 19.29 -35.33 17.95
C LEU A 16 19.35 -36.17 16.65
N VAL A 17 19.87 -35.68 15.51
CA VAL A 17 20.50 -36.55 14.48
C VAL A 17 21.61 -35.79 13.74
N ARG A 18 22.79 -36.40 13.69
CA ARG A 18 23.98 -36.04 12.90
C ARG A 18 24.15 -37.14 11.85
N MET A 19 24.47 -36.81 10.59
CA MET A 19 25.06 -37.80 9.67
C MET A 19 26.07 -37.16 8.71
N ARG A 20 27.18 -37.89 8.51
CA ARG A 20 28.40 -37.57 7.77
C ARG A 20 28.22 -37.68 6.26
N ILE A 21 28.91 -36.85 5.49
CA ILE A 21 29.12 -37.04 4.03
C ILE A 21 30.56 -37.54 3.82
N ARG A 22 30.69 -38.65 3.07
CA ARG A 22 31.97 -39.19 2.56
C ARG A 22 32.06 -38.95 1.05
N HIS A 23 33.28 -38.76 0.60
CA HIS A 23 33.73 -38.54 -0.77
C HIS A 23 33.31 -39.61 -1.79
N PHE A 24 33.18 -39.17 -3.05
CA PHE A 24 33.49 -39.99 -4.22
C PHE A 24 34.21 -39.14 -5.27
N HIS A 25 35.21 -39.72 -5.93
CA HIS A 25 36.09 -39.12 -6.94
C HIS A 25 36.12 -40.01 -8.19
N SER A 26 36.48 -39.38 -9.31
CA SER A 26 36.86 -39.94 -10.62
C SER A 26 35.73 -40.49 -11.50
N GLY A 27 35.66 -40.18 -12.80
CA GLY A 27 36.53 -39.41 -13.68
C GLY A 27 36.20 -39.73 -15.15
N VAL A 28 36.94 -39.10 -16.08
CA VAL A 28 37.31 -39.61 -17.44
C VAL A 28 36.23 -39.46 -18.53
N ILE A 29 36.44 -38.98 -19.78
CA ILE A 29 37.54 -38.44 -20.60
C ILE A 29 36.92 -38.05 -22.00
N PHE A 30 37.59 -37.16 -22.75
CA PHE A 30 37.85 -37.16 -24.22
C PHE A 30 37.31 -36.08 -25.20
N LEU A 31 38.34 -35.52 -25.90
CA LEU A 31 38.52 -35.04 -27.30
C LEU A 31 37.68 -33.86 -27.83
N LEU A 32 38.11 -32.96 -28.72
CA LEU A 32 39.36 -32.42 -29.33
C LEU A 32 38.97 -31.92 -30.75
N LEU A 33 39.83 -31.06 -31.32
CA LEU A 33 39.90 -30.55 -32.71
C LEU A 33 38.99 -29.36 -33.08
N SER A 34 39.39 -28.36 -33.88
CA SER A 34 40.65 -27.65 -34.23
C SER A 34 40.39 -26.88 -35.54
N CYS A 35 41.15 -25.79 -35.76
CA CYS A 35 41.49 -25.18 -37.07
C CYS A 35 40.41 -24.38 -37.83
N LEU A 36 40.74 -23.39 -38.67
CA LEU A 36 41.82 -22.40 -38.82
C LEU A 36 41.38 -21.51 -40.01
N CYS A 37 41.77 -20.23 -39.97
CA CYS A 37 41.79 -19.16 -40.97
C CYS A 37 41.26 -19.35 -42.41
N SER A 38 40.64 -18.28 -42.95
CA SER A 38 41.02 -17.71 -44.26
C SER A 38 40.62 -16.23 -44.39
N LEU A 39 41.54 -15.44 -44.95
CA LEU A 39 41.41 -14.02 -45.32
C LEU A 39 40.61 -13.85 -46.62
N GLY A 40 39.92 -12.70 -46.74
CA GLY A 40 39.48 -12.14 -48.03
C GLY A 40 39.19 -10.65 -47.91
N LEU A 41 40.01 -9.82 -48.58
CA LEU A 41 39.78 -8.38 -48.78
C LEU A 41 38.60 -8.15 -49.75
N PHE A 42 37.71 -7.20 -49.43
CA PHE A 42 37.09 -6.31 -50.43
C PHE A 42 36.79 -4.95 -49.78
N ALA A 43 37.25 -3.89 -50.44
CA ALA A 43 36.99 -2.51 -50.09
C ALA A 43 35.60 -2.07 -50.59
N GLY A 44 34.88 -1.32 -49.76
CA GLY A 44 33.64 -0.64 -50.11
C GLY A 44 33.39 0.51 -49.13
N ALA A 45 33.43 1.74 -49.63
CA ALA A 45 33.25 2.96 -48.86
C ALA A 45 31.82 3.09 -48.31
N GLY A 46 31.70 3.43 -47.03
CA GLY A 46 30.45 3.82 -46.38
C GLY A 46 30.78 4.36 -44.99
N GLY A 47 30.56 5.65 -44.77
CA GLY A 47 30.94 6.35 -43.54
C GLY A 47 30.34 5.71 -42.29
N SER A 48 31.22 5.32 -41.35
CA SER A 48 30.84 4.94 -40.00
C SER A 48 31.07 6.12 -39.07
N ASN A 49 29.98 6.62 -38.48
CA ASN A 49 30.04 7.39 -37.24
C ASN A 49 30.93 6.63 -36.23
N PRO A 50 31.81 7.31 -35.47
CA PRO A 50 32.54 6.65 -34.41
C PRO A 50 31.53 6.14 -33.38
N VAL A 51 31.38 4.81 -33.33
CA VAL A 51 30.80 4.13 -32.19
C VAL A 51 31.81 4.29 -31.06
N THR A 52 31.62 5.30 -30.21
CA THR A 52 32.23 5.35 -28.89
C THR A 52 31.56 4.31 -28.01
N ALA A 53 32.20 3.16 -27.86
CA ALA A 53 31.88 2.20 -26.82
C ALA A 53 32.31 2.78 -25.46
N GLN A 54 31.39 3.42 -24.74
CA GLN A 54 31.57 3.73 -23.33
C GLN A 54 30.96 2.58 -22.53
N ALA A 55 31.82 1.68 -22.05
CA ALA A 55 31.44 0.57 -21.18
C ALA A 55 31.01 1.15 -19.82
N ASN A 56 29.73 0.98 -19.45
CA ASN A 56 29.18 1.40 -18.17
C ASN A 56 29.71 0.51 -17.04
N GLY A 57 30.82 0.90 -16.41
CA GLY A 57 31.29 0.32 -15.15
C GLY A 57 30.34 0.63 -13.97
N PRO A 58 30.53 -0.04 -12.81
CA PRO A 58 29.74 0.26 -11.61
C PRO A 58 29.97 1.70 -11.13
N ILE A 59 28.99 2.32 -10.48
CA ILE A 59 29.12 3.68 -9.91
C ILE A 59 28.85 3.61 -8.42
N LEU A 60 29.85 3.87 -7.58
CA LEU A 60 29.70 3.99 -6.14
C LEU A 60 28.93 5.26 -5.80
N ILE A 61 27.97 5.13 -4.89
CA ILE A 61 27.03 6.18 -4.48
C ILE A 61 27.67 7.06 -3.41
N SER A 62 27.63 8.38 -3.62
CA SER A 62 28.07 9.39 -2.67
C SER A 62 26.93 10.24 -2.13
N ASP A 63 27.23 11.11 -1.18
CA ASP A 63 26.37 12.22 -0.76
C ASP A 63 26.06 13.18 -1.93
N GLU A 64 24.97 13.95 -1.86
CA GLU A 64 24.55 14.88 -2.92
C GLU A 64 25.52 16.05 -3.13
N LEU A 65 26.22 16.47 -2.07
CA LEU A 65 27.06 17.66 -2.09
C LEU A 65 28.56 17.33 -1.98
N SER A 66 28.93 16.04 -1.92
CA SER A 66 30.33 15.63 -1.85
C SER A 66 30.57 14.24 -2.45
N THR A 67 31.83 13.93 -2.76
CA THR A 67 32.29 12.61 -3.21
C THR A 67 32.33 11.55 -2.09
N ARG A 68 31.89 11.92 -0.87
CA ARG A 68 31.90 11.06 0.31
C ARG A 68 30.83 9.99 0.20
N ALA A 69 31.21 8.74 0.40
CA ALA A 69 30.34 7.59 0.21
C ALA A 69 29.16 7.61 1.20
N ILE A 70 28.00 7.13 0.75
CA ILE A 70 27.01 6.61 1.70
C ILE A 70 27.53 5.25 2.17
N ALA A 71 28.05 5.19 3.38
CA ALA A 71 28.68 3.99 3.94
C ALA A 71 28.29 3.76 5.41
N PHE A 72 28.18 2.49 5.79
CA PHE A 72 27.87 2.08 7.17
C PHE A 72 28.71 0.88 7.61
N ASP A 73 28.98 0.74 8.90
CA ASP A 73 29.40 -0.53 9.47
C ASP A 73 28.28 -1.56 9.28
N SER A 74 28.59 -2.72 8.69
CA SER A 74 27.58 -3.67 8.23
C SER A 74 26.81 -4.37 9.35
N ALA A 75 27.29 -4.29 10.59
CA ALA A 75 26.66 -4.94 11.75
C ALA A 75 25.93 -3.93 12.65
N THR A 76 26.52 -2.75 12.84
CA THR A 76 26.04 -1.73 13.77
C THR A 76 25.33 -0.56 13.09
N HIS A 77 25.40 -0.48 11.75
CA HIS A 77 24.87 0.61 10.93
C HIS A 77 25.37 2.01 11.33
N LYS A 78 26.51 2.09 12.01
CA LYS A 78 27.15 3.36 12.33
C LYS A 78 27.82 3.94 11.08
N ARG A 79 27.79 5.26 10.96
CA ARG A 79 28.58 6.00 9.95
C ARG A 79 30.02 6.17 10.41
N GLU A 80 30.86 6.57 9.47
CA GLU A 80 32.28 6.88 9.67
C GLU A 80 32.54 7.98 10.73
N PRO A 81 33.78 8.10 11.25
CA PRO A 81 34.99 7.35 10.88
C PRO A 81 34.94 5.88 11.31
N PHE A 82 35.40 4.99 10.43
CA PHE A 82 35.48 3.56 10.71
C PHE A 82 36.84 3.19 11.31
N LEU A 83 36.85 2.40 12.38
CA LEU A 83 38.09 1.80 12.86
C LEU A 83 38.41 0.57 12.00
N ALA A 84 39.68 0.27 11.68
CA ALA A 84 40.02 -0.99 11.02
C ALA A 84 39.61 -2.22 11.84
N PHE A 85 39.63 -2.10 13.17
CA PHE A 85 39.24 -3.16 14.08
C PHE A 85 37.93 -2.82 14.78
N ALA A 86 36.95 -3.69 14.63
CA ALA A 86 35.68 -3.57 15.30
C ALA A 86 35.89 -3.75 16.83
N PRO A 87 35.31 -2.86 17.67
CA PRO A 87 35.45 -2.97 19.13
C PRO A 87 34.79 -4.25 19.68
N ILE A 88 33.85 -4.82 18.92
CA ILE A 88 33.15 -6.07 19.23
C ILE A 88 33.30 -7.00 18.02
N SER A 89 33.68 -8.26 18.26
CA SER A 89 33.86 -9.27 17.21
C SER A 89 32.51 -9.85 16.81
N PHE A 90 32.01 -9.46 15.63
CA PHE A 90 30.77 -9.99 15.04
C PHE A 90 31.01 -11.10 14.01
N GLY A 91 32.26 -11.43 13.72
CA GLY A 91 32.67 -12.43 12.73
C GLY A 91 33.89 -13.26 13.16
N PRO A 92 34.48 -14.04 12.23
CA PRO A 92 35.64 -14.90 12.50
C PRO A 92 36.93 -14.11 12.77
N ASP A 93 36.94 -12.82 12.42
CA ASP A 93 38.01 -11.86 12.68
C ASP A 93 37.45 -10.62 13.42
N LYS A 94 38.35 -9.71 13.77
CA LYS A 94 38.02 -8.42 14.37
C LYS A 94 38.03 -7.27 13.35
N LEU A 95 38.10 -7.55 12.06
CA LEU A 95 38.16 -6.49 11.06
C LEU A 95 36.76 -5.92 10.84
N THR A 96 36.70 -4.60 10.69
CA THR A 96 35.46 -3.90 10.41
C THR A 96 35.01 -4.18 8.98
N ARG A 97 33.72 -4.42 8.82
CA ARG A 97 33.06 -4.61 7.53
C ARG A 97 32.24 -3.37 7.25
N ILE A 98 32.54 -2.68 6.15
CA ILE A 98 31.77 -1.53 5.71
C ILE A 98 30.88 -1.93 4.53
N MET A 99 29.64 -1.48 4.58
CA MET A 99 28.67 -1.60 3.50
C MET A 99 28.70 -0.32 2.67
N LEU A 100 28.96 -0.48 1.39
CA LEU A 100 28.93 0.55 0.35
C LEU A 100 27.75 0.27 -0.59
N PHE A 101 27.34 1.28 -1.34
CA PHE A 101 26.27 1.13 -2.33
C PHE A 101 26.75 1.55 -3.72
N ALA A 102 26.29 0.85 -4.75
CA ALA A 102 26.59 1.15 -6.13
C ALA A 102 25.35 1.07 -7.02
N THR A 103 25.33 1.85 -8.10
CA THR A 103 24.47 1.63 -9.26
C THR A 103 25.27 0.94 -10.37
N ASN A 104 24.58 0.46 -11.42
CA ASN A 104 25.18 -0.24 -12.56
C ASN A 104 26.01 -1.48 -12.17
N LEU A 105 25.68 -2.11 -11.05
CA LEU A 105 26.28 -3.38 -10.61
C LEU A 105 25.16 -4.37 -10.32
N ARG A 106 25.10 -5.48 -11.05
CA ARG A 106 24.22 -6.61 -10.76
C ARG A 106 24.91 -7.89 -11.17
N LEU A 107 25.09 -8.81 -10.23
CA LEU A 107 25.64 -10.13 -10.49
C LEU A 107 24.70 -10.92 -11.43
N GLN A 108 25.28 -11.58 -12.41
CA GLN A 108 24.57 -12.51 -13.30
C GLN A 108 24.28 -13.83 -12.59
N SER A 109 23.37 -14.62 -13.16
CA SER A 109 23.03 -15.94 -12.60
C SER A 109 24.26 -16.83 -12.59
N GLY A 110 24.65 -17.32 -11.41
CA GLY A 110 25.82 -18.17 -11.20
C GLY A 110 27.10 -17.42 -10.83
N GLU A 111 27.11 -16.08 -10.82
CA GLU A 111 28.26 -15.29 -10.36
C GLU A 111 28.29 -15.17 -8.83
N GLY A 112 29.50 -15.25 -8.27
CA GLY A 112 29.79 -15.00 -6.85
C GLY A 112 30.39 -13.62 -6.62
N THR A 113 30.93 -13.40 -5.42
CA THR A 113 31.65 -12.14 -5.11
C THR A 113 33.02 -12.05 -5.78
N ASP A 114 33.54 -13.14 -6.33
CA ASP A 114 34.86 -13.27 -6.96
C ASP A 114 35.01 -12.43 -8.25
N VAL A 115 33.90 -12.07 -8.90
CA VAL A 115 33.90 -11.16 -10.06
C VAL A 115 33.96 -9.68 -9.68
N VAL A 116 33.92 -9.37 -8.37
CA VAL A 116 34.03 -8.01 -7.81
C VAL A 116 35.30 -7.90 -6.96
N SER A 117 36.11 -6.88 -7.21
CA SER A 117 37.28 -6.54 -6.37
C SER A 117 37.16 -5.12 -5.83
N ALA A 118 37.79 -4.85 -4.70
CA ALA A 118 37.77 -3.54 -4.07
C ALA A 118 39.16 -3.13 -3.56
N ASP A 119 39.51 -1.85 -3.70
CA ASP A 119 40.72 -1.26 -3.15
C ASP A 119 40.45 0.13 -2.54
N ALA A 120 41.35 0.56 -1.65
CA ALA A 120 41.35 1.89 -1.06
C ALA A 120 42.74 2.54 -1.19
N GLU A 121 42.80 3.84 -1.44
CA GLU A 121 44.04 4.63 -1.51
C GLU A 121 44.07 5.69 -0.40
N ASP A 122 45.17 5.78 0.34
CA ASP A 122 45.38 6.79 1.39
C ASP A 122 46.07 8.07 0.88
N GLY A 123 46.27 9.04 1.78
CA GLY A 123 46.92 10.32 1.45
C GLY A 123 48.41 10.20 1.07
N SER A 124 49.03 9.03 1.30
CA SER A 124 50.39 8.70 0.87
C SER A 124 50.42 7.88 -0.42
N HIS A 125 49.29 7.76 -1.13
CA HIS A 125 49.11 6.97 -2.34
C HIS A 125 49.36 5.46 -2.16
N ARG A 126 49.24 4.95 -0.93
CA ARG A 126 49.33 3.52 -0.67
C ARG A 126 47.98 2.86 -0.93
N LEU A 127 48.02 1.77 -1.69
CA LEU A 127 46.83 0.96 -2.00
C LEU A 127 46.66 -0.19 -1.01
N TYR A 128 45.42 -0.36 -0.57
CA TYR A 128 44.98 -1.43 0.33
C TYR A 128 43.93 -2.27 -0.38
N ALA A 129 44.16 -3.58 -0.49
CA ALA A 129 43.14 -4.50 -0.96
C ALA A 129 42.06 -4.68 0.11
N LEU A 130 40.79 -4.60 -0.29
CA LEU A 130 39.62 -4.83 0.55
C LEU A 130 38.93 -6.13 0.11
N THR A 131 38.68 -7.05 1.04
CA THR A 131 38.02 -8.31 0.71
C THR A 131 36.52 -8.08 0.53
N VAL A 132 35.97 -8.43 -0.65
CA VAL A 132 34.53 -8.36 -0.92
C VAL A 132 33.84 -9.61 -0.36
N GLU A 133 32.99 -9.43 0.65
CA GLU A 133 32.31 -10.54 1.32
C GLU A 133 30.85 -10.70 0.91
N TYR A 134 30.21 -9.63 0.43
CA TYR A 134 28.82 -9.67 -0.04
C TYR A 134 28.59 -8.67 -1.17
N VAL A 135 27.76 -9.07 -2.13
CA VAL A 135 27.22 -8.23 -3.19
C VAL A 135 25.77 -8.65 -3.42
N GLY A 136 24.83 -7.72 -3.29
CA GLY A 136 23.41 -8.04 -3.46
C GLY A 136 22.51 -6.80 -3.52
N PRO A 137 21.30 -6.94 -4.08
CA PRO A 137 20.39 -5.81 -4.23
C PRO A 137 20.04 -5.19 -2.88
N VAL A 138 19.92 -3.87 -2.85
CA VAL A 138 19.36 -3.19 -1.68
C VAL A 138 17.85 -3.47 -1.64
N PRO A 139 17.30 -3.93 -0.50
CA PRO A 139 15.86 -4.16 -0.37
C PRO A 139 15.06 -2.93 -0.79
N ASP A 140 14.00 -3.16 -1.58
CA ASP A 140 13.11 -2.13 -2.16
C ASP A 140 13.77 -1.07 -3.06
N GLN A 141 15.07 -1.18 -3.32
CA GLN A 141 15.83 -0.26 -4.18
C GLN A 141 16.57 -1.06 -5.25
N ALA A 142 15.82 -1.68 -6.17
CA ALA A 142 16.38 -2.55 -7.21
C ALA A 142 17.40 -1.86 -8.15
N TRP A 143 17.46 -0.53 -8.13
CA TRP A 143 18.45 0.29 -8.84
C TRP A 143 19.80 0.38 -8.11
N ALA A 144 19.87 -0.02 -6.83
CA ALA A 144 21.04 0.01 -5.99
C ALA A 144 21.46 -1.39 -5.55
N THR A 145 22.77 -1.60 -5.50
CA THR A 145 23.40 -2.83 -5.02
C THR A 145 24.28 -2.49 -3.82
N SER A 146 24.11 -3.25 -2.74
CA SER A 146 24.98 -3.19 -1.58
C SER A 146 26.20 -4.07 -1.78
N ILE A 147 27.36 -3.57 -1.35
CA ILE A 147 28.65 -4.26 -1.39
C ILE A 147 29.25 -4.19 0.02
N VAL A 148 29.46 -5.33 0.66
CA VAL A 148 30.16 -5.39 1.95
C VAL A 148 31.62 -5.73 1.71
N VAL A 149 32.49 -4.84 2.18
CA VAL A 149 33.95 -5.00 2.11
C VAL A 149 34.56 -5.05 3.50
N CYS A 150 35.50 -5.97 3.71
CA CYS A 150 36.27 -6.10 4.93
C CYS A 150 37.53 -5.22 4.85
N LEU A 151 37.74 -4.37 5.85
CA LEU A 151 38.88 -3.45 5.90
C LEU A 151 40.21 -4.20 6.07
N ASN A 152 41.27 -3.63 5.50
CA ASN A 152 42.61 -4.20 5.60
C ASN A 152 43.21 -3.94 7.00
N ASN A 153 43.91 -4.93 7.57
CA ASN A 153 44.49 -4.84 8.91
C ASN A 153 45.62 -3.78 9.05
N GLN A 154 46.11 -3.23 7.94
CA GLN A 154 47.09 -2.15 7.90
C GLN A 154 46.45 -0.76 7.83
N MET A 155 45.12 -0.66 7.75
CA MET A 155 44.39 0.61 7.66
C MET A 155 44.10 1.20 9.04
N GLY A 156 45.14 1.65 9.75
CA GLY A 156 45.03 2.17 11.11
C GLY A 156 44.23 3.48 11.22
N ASN A 157 44.89 4.57 11.60
CA ASN A 157 44.26 5.89 11.66
C ASN A 157 44.73 6.71 10.44
N LEU A 158 44.11 6.47 9.29
CA LEU A 158 44.57 7.00 7.99
C LEU A 158 43.93 8.36 7.63
N GLY A 159 42.79 8.68 8.21
CA GLY A 159 41.96 9.77 7.72
C GLY A 159 41.10 9.31 6.55
N ASP A 160 40.83 10.20 5.61
CA ASP A 160 40.06 9.90 4.41
C ASP A 160 40.87 9.03 3.43
N VAL A 161 40.21 8.03 2.87
CA VAL A 161 40.72 7.20 1.77
C VAL A 161 39.78 7.27 0.57
N LEU A 162 40.31 7.04 -0.63
CA LEU A 162 39.50 6.87 -1.84
C LEU A 162 39.26 5.40 -2.12
N VAL A 163 38.02 4.95 -2.02
CA VAL A 163 37.59 3.57 -2.24
C VAL A 163 37.09 3.39 -3.66
N ARG A 164 37.47 2.27 -4.29
CA ARG A 164 37.04 1.86 -5.63
C ARG A 164 36.61 0.41 -5.63
N ILE A 165 35.66 0.07 -6.50
CA ILE A 165 35.34 -1.30 -6.86
C ILE A 165 35.58 -1.55 -8.35
N LYS A 166 35.81 -2.81 -8.71
CA LYS A 166 35.87 -3.26 -10.10
C LYS A 166 34.96 -4.46 -10.30
N TYR A 167 34.17 -4.45 -11.36
CA TYR A 167 33.29 -5.55 -11.77
C TYR A 167 33.64 -5.96 -13.20
N HIS A 168 33.98 -7.24 -13.43
CA HIS A 168 34.56 -7.72 -14.70
C HIS A 168 35.70 -6.85 -15.27
N GLY A 169 36.55 -6.33 -14.39
CA GLY A 169 37.67 -5.45 -14.76
C GLY A 169 37.28 -3.99 -15.05
N ALA A 170 36.00 -3.65 -15.18
CA ALA A 170 35.54 -2.28 -15.28
C ALA A 170 35.57 -1.60 -13.91
N SER A 171 36.26 -0.46 -13.81
CA SER A 171 36.42 0.28 -12.56
C SER A 171 35.27 1.23 -12.30
N SER A 172 34.92 1.43 -11.02
CA SER A 172 34.01 2.49 -10.59
C SER A 172 34.69 3.86 -10.51
N ASN A 173 33.87 4.91 -10.34
CA ASN A 173 34.33 6.13 -9.68
C ASN A 173 34.89 5.79 -8.29
N ARG A 174 35.73 6.68 -7.75
CA ARG A 174 36.24 6.56 -6.39
C ARG A 174 35.45 7.47 -5.46
N VAL A 175 35.08 6.94 -4.30
CA VAL A 175 34.34 7.67 -3.26
C VAL A 175 35.16 7.75 -2.00
N ARG A 176 34.95 8.83 -1.25
CA ARG A 176 35.71 9.12 -0.03
C ARG A 176 35.09 8.44 1.19
N VAL A 177 35.94 7.83 2.03
CA VAL A 177 35.54 7.19 3.30
C VAL A 177 36.58 7.51 4.38
N GLY A 178 36.14 7.88 5.58
CA GLY A 178 36.99 8.18 6.74
C GLY A 178 37.35 6.94 7.55
N ILE A 179 38.65 6.70 7.74
CA ILE A 179 39.21 5.57 8.48
C ILE A 179 40.02 6.09 9.68
N GLY A 180 39.51 5.82 10.89
CA GLY A 180 40.03 6.30 12.17
C GLY A 180 39.62 7.75 12.50
N HIS A 181 39.74 8.67 11.53
CA HIS A 181 39.21 10.03 11.59
C HIS A 181 38.77 10.50 10.19
N VAL A 182 38.16 11.69 10.10
CA VAL A 182 37.74 12.34 8.86
C VAL A 182 38.71 13.50 8.57
N GLY A 183 39.20 13.61 7.32
CA GLY A 183 40.26 14.56 6.92
C GLY A 183 41.56 13.87 6.50
N ASP A 184 42.60 14.63 6.13
CA ASP A 184 43.98 14.15 5.86
C ASP A 184 44.18 13.10 4.74
N GLY A 185 43.18 12.91 3.88
CA GLY A 185 43.21 11.97 2.76
C GLY A 185 43.73 12.53 1.43
N PRO A 186 43.83 11.69 0.39
CA PRO A 186 44.26 12.14 -0.94
C PRO A 186 43.22 13.09 -1.52
N ALA A 187 43.66 13.95 -2.45
CA ALA A 187 42.75 14.78 -3.24
C ALA A 187 41.80 13.89 -4.06
N ASP A 188 40.58 14.36 -4.31
CA ASP A 188 39.66 13.68 -5.23
C ASP A 188 40.27 13.57 -6.64
N ASP A 189 39.82 12.58 -7.40
CA ASP A 189 40.20 12.44 -8.80
C ASP A 189 39.87 13.69 -9.61
N ALA A 190 40.71 13.99 -10.61
CA ALA A 190 40.42 15.08 -11.54
C ALA A 190 39.06 14.83 -12.24
N GLY A 191 38.11 15.75 -12.03
CA GLY A 191 36.74 15.62 -12.56
C GLY A 191 35.80 14.77 -11.70
N ALA A 192 36.21 14.36 -10.51
CA ALA A 192 35.30 13.75 -9.55
C ALA A 192 34.17 14.72 -9.18
N ALA A 193 32.96 14.20 -9.15
CA ALA A 193 31.76 14.92 -8.77
C ALA A 193 30.91 14.02 -7.87
N PRO A 194 30.01 14.60 -7.05
CA PRO A 194 29.01 13.83 -6.32
C PRO A 194 28.23 12.88 -7.25
N THR A 195 28.06 11.64 -6.81
CA THR A 195 27.27 10.58 -7.46
C THR A 195 26.13 10.14 -6.53
N PRO A 196 25.18 11.02 -6.21
CA PRO A 196 24.05 10.64 -5.37
C PRO A 196 23.26 9.50 -6.01
N GLY A 197 22.86 8.56 -5.17
CA GLY A 197 22.06 7.42 -5.58
C GLY A 197 20.69 7.91 -5.98
N SER A 198 20.46 8.06 -7.28
CA SER A 198 19.14 8.28 -7.83
C SER A 198 18.57 6.93 -8.25
N ALA A 199 17.35 6.63 -7.85
CA ALA A 199 16.51 5.76 -8.67
C ALA A 199 16.62 6.27 -10.11
N LEU A 200 16.72 5.38 -11.11
CA LEU A 200 16.56 5.78 -12.52
C LEU A 200 15.50 6.89 -12.58
N PRO A 201 15.75 8.00 -13.31
CA PRO A 201 14.84 9.14 -13.29
C PRO A 201 13.43 8.60 -13.36
N GLN A 202 12.61 8.96 -12.37
CA GLN A 202 11.17 8.78 -12.48
C GLN A 202 10.80 9.25 -13.89
N PRO A 203 9.93 8.53 -14.62
CA PRO A 203 9.53 8.92 -15.95
C PRO A 203 9.35 10.43 -15.99
N SER A 204 10.20 11.09 -16.79
CA SER A 204 10.22 12.54 -16.94
C SER A 204 8.81 13.05 -17.17
N LEU A 205 8.50 14.25 -16.65
CA LEU A 205 7.27 14.98 -16.95
C LEU A 205 6.99 15.00 -18.46
N GLY A 206 6.13 14.09 -18.89
CA GLY A 206 5.65 13.95 -20.26
C GLY A 206 4.97 12.59 -20.43
N PRO A 207 4.05 12.47 -21.39
CA PRO A 207 2.67 12.99 -21.31
C PRO A 207 1.95 12.56 -20.00
N LYS A 208 0.82 13.17 -19.63
CA LYS A 208 0.11 12.84 -18.38
C LYS A 208 0.04 11.32 -18.17
N ALA A 209 0.57 10.83 -17.05
CA ALA A 209 0.52 9.42 -16.69
C ALA A 209 -0.91 8.89 -16.86
N THR A 210 -1.07 7.70 -17.41
CA THR A 210 -2.38 7.05 -17.53
C THR A 210 -2.69 6.30 -16.23
N ALA A 211 -3.98 6.17 -15.90
CA ALA A 211 -4.46 5.41 -14.75
C ALA A 211 -4.35 3.88 -15.02
N GLY A 212 -3.14 3.39 -15.24
CA GLY A 212 -2.87 2.06 -15.78
C GLY A 212 -2.62 2.07 -17.29
N THR A 213 -2.38 0.91 -17.89
CA THR A 213 -1.89 0.80 -19.28
C THR A 213 -2.69 -0.20 -20.13
N LEU A 214 -3.97 -0.42 -19.83
CA LEU A 214 -4.85 -1.29 -20.61
C LEU A 214 -5.22 -0.63 -21.95
N ALA A 215 -4.94 -1.32 -23.05
CA ALA A 215 -5.33 -0.91 -24.40
C ALA A 215 -6.72 -1.46 -24.78
N PRO A 216 -7.42 -0.88 -25.77
CA PRO A 216 -8.75 -1.35 -26.17
C PRO A 216 -8.78 -2.84 -26.57
N ASP A 217 -7.74 -3.34 -27.24
CA ASP A 217 -7.65 -4.75 -27.63
C ASP A 217 -7.43 -5.70 -26.45
N GLU A 218 -6.76 -5.23 -25.40
CA GLU A 218 -6.59 -5.98 -24.15
C GLU A 218 -7.91 -6.05 -23.40
N VAL A 219 -8.67 -4.94 -23.34
CA VAL A 219 -10.01 -4.92 -22.76
C VAL A 219 -10.94 -5.89 -23.52
N ARG A 220 -10.86 -5.93 -24.85
CA ARG A 220 -11.60 -6.93 -25.66
C ARG A 220 -11.17 -8.35 -25.33
N THR A 221 -9.88 -8.60 -25.17
CA THR A 221 -9.35 -9.92 -24.81
C THR A 221 -9.86 -10.39 -23.46
N ILE A 222 -9.79 -9.54 -22.43
CA ILE A 222 -10.27 -9.85 -21.07
C ILE A 222 -11.78 -10.19 -21.08
N ILE A 223 -12.59 -9.35 -21.74
CA ILE A 223 -14.03 -9.59 -21.89
C ILE A 223 -14.30 -10.88 -22.67
N ALA A 224 -13.57 -11.13 -23.77
CA ALA A 224 -13.75 -12.33 -24.57
C ALA A 224 -13.39 -13.61 -23.79
N GLN A 225 -12.33 -13.58 -22.98
CA GLN A 225 -11.97 -14.68 -22.08
C GLN A 225 -13.07 -14.93 -21.04
N ALA A 226 -13.59 -13.88 -20.40
CA ALA A 226 -14.69 -13.98 -19.44
C ALA A 226 -15.94 -14.61 -20.06
N VAL A 227 -16.39 -14.06 -21.20
CA VAL A 227 -17.61 -14.54 -21.87
C VAL A 227 -17.45 -15.96 -22.42
N SER A 228 -16.24 -16.33 -22.88
CA SER A 228 -15.96 -17.71 -23.32
C SER A 228 -16.03 -18.70 -22.16
N ALA A 229 -15.50 -18.33 -20.99
CA ALA A 229 -15.63 -19.14 -19.77
C ALA A 229 -17.08 -19.25 -19.31
N ALA A 230 -17.82 -18.14 -19.31
CA ALA A 230 -19.23 -18.11 -18.95
C ALA A 230 -20.08 -19.01 -19.87
N ALA A 231 -19.85 -18.94 -21.19
CA ALA A 231 -20.50 -19.81 -22.17
C ALA A 231 -20.18 -21.28 -21.95
N ALA A 232 -18.91 -21.62 -21.65
CA ALA A 232 -18.50 -22.99 -21.34
C ALA A 232 -19.15 -23.53 -20.05
N LEU A 233 -19.47 -22.66 -19.10
CA LEU A 233 -20.18 -22.99 -17.86
C LEU A 233 -21.71 -22.93 -18.01
N ASN A 234 -22.22 -22.61 -19.20
CA ASN A 234 -23.64 -22.35 -19.47
C ASN A 234 -24.22 -21.33 -18.48
N ARG A 235 -23.55 -20.18 -18.37
CA ARG A 235 -23.93 -19.03 -17.54
C ARG A 235 -23.95 -17.76 -18.38
N ASN A 236 -24.94 -16.91 -18.11
CA ASN A 236 -25.05 -15.61 -18.76
C ASN A 236 -24.70 -14.53 -17.73
N VAL A 237 -23.66 -13.75 -17.99
CA VAL A 237 -23.13 -12.77 -17.04
C VAL A 237 -23.01 -11.37 -17.66
N THR A 238 -22.88 -10.38 -16.78
CA THR A 238 -22.40 -9.04 -17.07
C THR A 238 -20.93 -8.96 -16.63
N VAL A 239 -20.07 -8.45 -17.50
CA VAL A 239 -18.62 -8.35 -17.33
C VAL A 239 -18.23 -6.89 -17.37
N ALA A 240 -17.49 -6.40 -16.37
CA ALA A 240 -16.96 -5.04 -16.33
C ALA A 240 -15.43 -5.04 -16.20
N VAL A 241 -14.77 -4.24 -17.03
CA VAL A 241 -13.33 -3.95 -16.92
C VAL A 241 -13.14 -2.48 -16.57
N VAL A 242 -12.29 -2.21 -15.59
CA VAL A 242 -11.94 -0.85 -15.16
C VAL A 242 -10.43 -0.67 -15.13
N ASP A 243 -9.97 0.58 -15.23
CA ASP A 243 -8.55 0.93 -15.04
C ASP A 243 -8.19 1.12 -13.55
N ARG A 244 -6.94 1.50 -13.26
CA ARG A 244 -6.42 1.61 -11.88
C ARG A 244 -7.16 2.64 -11.02
N GLU A 245 -7.75 3.65 -11.64
CA GLU A 245 -8.53 4.69 -10.97
C GLU A 245 -10.03 4.51 -11.16
N VAL A 246 -10.45 3.30 -11.52
CA VAL A 246 -11.83 2.87 -11.72
C VAL A 246 -12.57 3.61 -12.82
N ASN A 247 -11.86 4.15 -13.81
CA ASN A 247 -12.52 4.54 -15.04
C ASN A 247 -12.98 3.27 -15.75
N VAL A 248 -14.28 3.18 -16.03
CA VAL A 248 -14.86 2.03 -16.74
C VAL A 248 -14.29 1.99 -18.16
N LEU A 249 -13.66 0.87 -18.53
CA LEU A 249 -13.05 0.66 -19.85
C LEU A 249 -13.93 -0.14 -20.81
N GLY A 250 -14.91 -0.85 -20.27
CA GLY A 250 -15.90 -1.58 -21.04
C GLY A 250 -16.83 -2.37 -20.14
N VAL A 251 -18.12 -2.41 -20.48
CA VAL A 251 -19.07 -3.35 -19.88
C VAL A 251 -19.76 -4.14 -20.98
N PHE A 252 -19.72 -5.46 -20.87
CA PHE A 252 -20.38 -6.38 -21.79
C PHE A 252 -21.46 -7.16 -21.05
N ARG A 253 -22.68 -7.19 -21.60
CA ARG A 253 -23.78 -7.98 -21.08
C ARG A 253 -24.08 -9.11 -22.04
N MET A 254 -23.99 -10.35 -21.56
CA MET A 254 -24.37 -11.51 -22.35
C MET A 254 -25.87 -11.52 -22.64
N THR A 255 -26.26 -12.06 -23.79
CA THR A 255 -27.69 -12.27 -24.11
C THR A 255 -28.33 -13.15 -23.04
N GLY A 256 -29.41 -12.67 -22.43
CA GLY A 256 -30.12 -13.40 -21.37
C GLY A 256 -29.48 -13.33 -19.98
N ALA A 257 -28.44 -12.50 -19.77
CA ALA A 257 -27.97 -12.19 -18.43
C ALA A 257 -29.00 -11.33 -17.68
N SER A 258 -29.10 -11.50 -16.35
CA SER A 258 -29.99 -10.67 -15.53
C SER A 258 -29.58 -9.19 -15.65
N THR A 259 -30.57 -8.30 -15.75
CA THR A 259 -30.35 -6.84 -15.77
C THR A 259 -30.27 -6.24 -14.37
N THR A 260 -30.59 -7.02 -13.34
CA THR A 260 -30.61 -6.58 -11.94
C THR A 260 -30.00 -7.61 -11.01
N THR A 261 -29.48 -7.15 -9.89
CA THR A 261 -29.00 -7.97 -8.78
C THR A 261 -29.55 -7.45 -7.46
N MET A 262 -29.73 -8.33 -6.48
CA MET A 262 -30.21 -7.99 -5.15
C MET A 262 -29.04 -7.91 -4.18
N ILE A 263 -28.92 -6.80 -3.45
CA ILE A 263 -27.98 -6.68 -2.34
C ILE A 263 -28.55 -7.46 -1.16
N ARG A 264 -27.85 -8.53 -0.72
CA ARG A 264 -28.35 -9.36 0.39
C ARG A 264 -27.21 -10.12 1.06
N SER A 265 -27.24 -10.19 2.39
CA SER A 265 -26.36 -11.04 3.19
C SER A 265 -27.07 -11.63 4.42
N VAL A 266 -26.56 -11.40 5.65
CA VAL A 266 -27.09 -11.92 6.92
C VAL A 266 -28.06 -10.99 7.63
N GLY A 267 -28.12 -9.71 7.24
CA GLY A 267 -28.95 -8.71 7.91
C GLY A 267 -30.45 -8.95 7.75
N ALA A 268 -31.28 -8.15 8.43
CA ALA A 268 -32.73 -8.23 8.27
C ALA A 268 -33.19 -7.56 6.95
N VAL A 269 -34.05 -8.22 6.19
CA VAL A 269 -34.58 -7.68 4.91
C VAL A 269 -35.25 -6.32 5.14
N GLY A 270 -34.92 -5.34 4.30
CA GLY A 270 -35.42 -3.97 4.40
C GLY A 270 -34.62 -3.07 5.35
N LYS A 271 -33.61 -3.59 6.07
CA LYS A 271 -32.68 -2.81 6.89
C LYS A 271 -31.42 -2.49 6.09
N GLY A 272 -30.85 -1.29 6.28
CA GLY A 272 -29.71 -0.83 5.47
C GLY A 272 -29.98 -0.96 3.97
N LEU A 273 -29.08 -1.61 3.23
CA LEU A 273 -29.28 -1.94 1.81
C LEU A 273 -29.79 -3.37 1.57
N GLU A 274 -30.12 -4.13 2.63
CA GLU A 274 -30.60 -5.51 2.52
C GLU A 274 -31.94 -5.58 1.77
N GLY A 275 -31.94 -6.29 0.63
CA GLY A 275 -33.08 -6.43 -0.28
C GLY A 275 -33.17 -5.33 -1.35
N ALA A 276 -32.22 -4.39 -1.41
CA ALA A 276 -32.19 -3.39 -2.48
C ALA A 276 -31.88 -4.04 -3.84
N ILE A 277 -32.60 -3.65 -4.88
CA ILE A 277 -32.40 -4.13 -6.25
C ILE A 277 -31.67 -3.05 -7.04
N VAL A 278 -30.54 -3.41 -7.64
CA VAL A 278 -29.69 -2.51 -8.42
C VAL A 278 -29.37 -3.10 -9.79
N PRO A 279 -29.02 -2.29 -10.81
CA PRO A 279 -28.59 -2.83 -12.10
C PRO A 279 -27.33 -3.70 -11.97
N SER A 280 -27.29 -4.83 -12.69
CA SER A 280 -26.19 -5.80 -12.60
C SER A 280 -24.85 -5.24 -13.06
N GLU A 281 -24.84 -4.28 -13.98
CA GLU A 281 -23.63 -3.57 -14.41
C GLU A 281 -22.99 -2.76 -13.28
N LEU A 282 -23.78 -2.23 -12.33
CA LEU A 282 -23.24 -1.45 -11.21
C LEU A 282 -22.51 -2.36 -10.22
N ALA A 283 -23.03 -3.58 -10.02
CA ALA A 283 -22.37 -4.61 -9.24
C ALA A 283 -21.09 -5.11 -9.91
N ALA A 284 -21.13 -5.42 -11.21
CA ALA A 284 -19.94 -5.82 -11.96
C ALA A 284 -18.84 -4.74 -11.91
N ILE A 285 -19.18 -3.46 -12.09
CA ILE A 285 -18.24 -2.34 -11.98
C ILE A 285 -17.65 -2.25 -10.56
N SER A 286 -18.47 -2.41 -9.52
CA SER A 286 -18.03 -2.34 -8.13
C SER A 286 -17.09 -3.50 -7.78
N LYS A 287 -17.40 -4.73 -8.25
CA LYS A 287 -16.52 -5.90 -8.15
C LYS A 287 -15.16 -5.66 -8.83
N ALA A 288 -15.19 -5.15 -10.06
CA ALA A 288 -13.97 -4.84 -10.83
C ALA A 288 -13.10 -3.80 -10.14
N GLY A 289 -13.72 -2.71 -9.68
CA GLY A 289 -12.99 -1.62 -9.06
C GLY A 289 -12.48 -1.92 -7.66
N THR A 290 -13.10 -2.84 -6.91
CA THR A 290 -12.50 -3.34 -5.65
C THR A 290 -11.10 -3.89 -5.89
N GLY A 291 -10.94 -4.79 -6.87
CA GLY A 291 -9.63 -5.34 -7.22
C GLY A 291 -8.64 -4.24 -7.62
N ALA A 292 -9.09 -3.30 -8.44
CA ALA A 292 -8.26 -2.19 -8.93
C ALA A 292 -7.79 -1.23 -7.82
N LEU A 293 -8.68 -0.83 -6.91
CA LEU A 293 -8.40 0.21 -5.90
C LEU A 293 -7.55 -0.29 -4.73
N PHE A 294 -7.71 -1.57 -4.34
CA PHE A 294 -6.93 -2.16 -3.25
C PHE A 294 -5.51 -2.57 -3.64
N SER A 295 -5.29 -2.85 -4.93
CA SER A 295 -4.07 -3.46 -5.43
C SER A 295 -2.95 -2.45 -5.69
N THR A 296 -1.70 -2.88 -5.48
CA THR A 296 -0.46 -2.08 -5.65
C THR A 296 0.66 -2.94 -6.21
N SER A 297 1.87 -2.39 -6.34
CA SER A 297 3.04 -3.23 -6.64
C SER A 297 3.44 -4.17 -5.49
N GLY A 298 2.99 -3.88 -4.25
CA GLY A 298 3.31 -4.66 -3.06
C GLY A 298 2.21 -5.61 -2.58
N ASN A 299 0.98 -5.49 -3.08
CA ASN A 299 -0.14 -6.35 -2.69
C ASN A 299 -1.20 -6.45 -3.81
N ALA A 300 -1.81 -7.61 -3.97
CA ALA A 300 -2.93 -7.85 -4.87
C ALA A 300 -4.10 -8.43 -4.08
N PHE A 301 -5.21 -7.70 -4.03
CA PHE A 301 -6.42 -8.08 -3.28
C PHE A 301 -7.62 -8.20 -4.21
N SER A 302 -8.47 -9.19 -3.92
CA SER A 302 -9.71 -9.47 -4.64
C SER A 302 -10.92 -8.98 -3.84
N THR A 303 -12.11 -9.13 -4.40
CA THR A 303 -13.35 -8.94 -3.64
C THR A 303 -13.50 -9.92 -2.49
N ARG A 304 -12.93 -11.13 -2.59
CA ARG A 304 -12.88 -12.08 -1.47
C ARG A 304 -11.97 -11.58 -0.34
N THR A 305 -10.82 -11.00 -0.68
CA THR A 305 -9.97 -10.34 0.33
C THR A 305 -10.74 -9.24 1.04
N ALA A 306 -11.44 -8.38 0.27
CA ALA A 306 -12.25 -7.31 0.82
C ALA A 306 -13.38 -7.85 1.72
N GLY A 307 -14.12 -8.85 1.27
CA GLY A 307 -15.18 -9.51 2.05
C GLY A 307 -14.68 -10.15 3.33
N PHE A 308 -13.45 -10.67 3.36
CA PHE A 308 -12.84 -11.31 4.53
C PHE A 308 -12.49 -10.30 5.65
N ILE A 309 -12.11 -9.08 5.30
CA ILE A 309 -11.57 -8.08 6.24
C ILE A 309 -12.56 -7.00 6.71
N ILE A 310 -13.85 -7.16 6.41
CA ILE A 310 -14.90 -6.19 6.74
C ILE A 310 -15.98 -6.74 7.68
N GLN A 311 -15.86 -8.00 8.10
CA GLN A 311 -16.89 -8.70 8.85
C GLN A 311 -16.85 -8.34 10.34
N GLU A 312 -17.86 -8.77 11.08
CA GLU A 312 -17.95 -8.58 12.53
C GLU A 312 -16.89 -9.37 13.29
N HIS A 313 -16.30 -10.41 12.68
CA HIS A 313 -15.16 -11.16 13.23
C HIS A 313 -14.03 -11.29 12.20
N PHE A 314 -12.79 -11.34 12.69
CA PHE A 314 -11.58 -11.59 11.93
C PHE A 314 -10.72 -12.68 12.60
N PRO A 315 -10.57 -13.86 11.97
CA PRO A 315 -11.19 -14.23 10.70
C PRO A 315 -12.71 -14.46 10.86
N PRO A 316 -13.50 -14.35 9.77
CA PRO A 316 -14.92 -14.70 9.79
C PRO A 316 -15.16 -16.13 10.29
N GLY A 317 -16.29 -16.34 10.98
CA GLY A 317 -16.66 -17.65 11.53
C GLY A 317 -15.95 -18.06 12.83
N VAL A 318 -15.05 -17.23 13.37
CA VAL A 318 -14.36 -17.50 14.63
C VAL A 318 -14.88 -16.58 15.73
N ASP A 319 -15.60 -17.15 16.70
CA ASP A 319 -16.12 -16.44 17.86
C ASP A 319 -15.01 -15.84 18.74
N PHE A 320 -15.37 -14.82 19.52
CA PHE A 320 -14.49 -14.12 20.46
C PHE A 320 -13.26 -13.51 19.80
N ARG A 321 -13.44 -13.01 18.57
CA ARG A 321 -12.44 -12.27 17.78
C ARG A 321 -12.90 -10.86 17.48
N ALA A 322 -11.96 -9.93 17.42
CA ALA A 322 -12.22 -8.57 16.95
C ALA A 322 -12.72 -8.58 15.50
N GLY A 323 -13.29 -7.47 15.06
CA GLY A 323 -13.74 -7.31 13.67
C GLY A 323 -12.64 -7.28 12.64
N GLY A 324 -13.08 -7.37 11.39
CA GLY A 324 -12.25 -7.10 10.23
C GLY A 324 -11.56 -5.72 10.32
N PRO A 325 -10.27 -5.62 9.97
CA PRO A 325 -9.51 -4.37 10.13
C PRO A 325 -10.05 -3.22 9.27
N LEU A 326 -10.79 -3.51 8.19
CA LEU A 326 -11.40 -2.49 7.34
C LEU A 326 -12.93 -2.49 7.43
N TYR A 327 -13.50 -2.93 8.56
CA TYR A 327 -14.94 -2.88 8.81
C TYR A 327 -15.54 -1.51 8.44
N GLY A 328 -16.49 -1.48 7.50
CA GLY A 328 -17.16 -0.27 7.02
C GLY A 328 -16.56 0.37 5.77
N VAL A 329 -15.42 -0.13 5.27
CA VAL A 329 -14.73 0.42 4.08
C VAL A 329 -15.59 0.42 2.81
N GLN A 330 -16.62 -0.43 2.75
CA GLN A 330 -17.60 -0.51 1.66
C GLN A 330 -18.20 0.87 1.33
N PHE A 331 -18.42 1.73 2.33
CA PHE A 331 -19.03 3.04 2.18
C PHE A 331 -17.99 4.15 1.88
N SER A 332 -17.05 3.84 1.00
CA SER A 332 -16.02 4.75 0.51
C SER A 332 -15.87 4.66 -1.00
N SER A 333 -15.19 5.64 -1.59
CA SER A 333 -15.03 5.83 -3.03
C SER A 333 -16.37 5.85 -3.77
N LEU A 334 -17.44 6.35 -3.16
CA LEU A 334 -18.80 6.34 -3.70
C LEU A 334 -18.99 7.42 -4.78
N PRO A 335 -19.96 7.27 -5.70
CA PRO A 335 -20.22 8.26 -6.76
C PRO A 335 -20.62 9.63 -6.23
N CYS A 336 -21.19 9.69 -5.02
CA CYS A 336 -21.57 10.92 -4.32
C CYS A 336 -20.40 11.63 -3.60
N SER A 337 -19.19 11.04 -3.57
CA SER A 337 -18.02 11.61 -2.89
C SER A 337 -17.53 12.87 -3.61
N ASP A 338 -17.12 13.89 -2.88
CA ASP A 338 -16.46 15.07 -3.45
C ASP A 338 -14.95 14.84 -3.71
N ILE A 339 -14.41 13.69 -3.31
CA ILE A 339 -12.97 13.40 -3.31
C ILE A 339 -12.59 12.48 -4.46
N LYS A 340 -12.86 11.16 -4.37
CA LYS A 340 -12.48 10.22 -5.43
C LYS A 340 -13.52 10.20 -6.54
N GLN A 341 -13.09 10.63 -7.73
CA GLN A 341 -13.90 10.61 -8.94
C GLN A 341 -13.09 9.94 -10.08
N PRO A 342 -13.70 9.09 -10.93
CA PRO A 342 -15.02 8.47 -10.72
C PRO A 342 -15.01 7.59 -9.46
N GLY A 343 -16.18 7.43 -8.84
CA GLY A 343 -16.42 6.51 -7.73
C GLY A 343 -16.96 5.15 -8.17
N LEU A 344 -16.97 4.18 -7.26
CA LEU A 344 -17.59 2.87 -7.39
C LEU A 344 -19.09 2.95 -7.08
N PRO A 345 -19.98 2.54 -8.00
CA PRO A 345 -21.42 2.70 -7.83
C PRO A 345 -21.97 2.15 -6.50
N LEU A 346 -21.55 0.96 -6.09
CA LEU A 346 -21.99 0.30 -4.85
C LEU A 346 -20.91 0.33 -3.76
N GLY A 347 -19.89 1.18 -3.93
CA GLY A 347 -18.71 1.20 -3.07
C GLY A 347 -17.81 -0.02 -3.28
N LEU A 348 -16.95 -0.30 -2.30
CA LEU A 348 -16.07 -1.46 -2.36
C LEU A 348 -16.87 -2.74 -2.12
N SER A 349 -16.86 -3.62 -3.11
CA SER A 349 -17.53 -4.92 -3.10
C SER A 349 -16.86 -5.93 -2.19
N ALA A 350 -17.69 -6.66 -1.44
CA ALA A 350 -17.35 -7.82 -0.63
C ALA A 350 -17.64 -9.15 -1.35
N ASP A 351 -18.22 -9.06 -2.55
CA ASP A 351 -18.85 -10.17 -3.23
C ASP A 351 -17.87 -10.85 -4.19
N PRO A 352 -17.59 -12.16 -4.05
CA PRO A 352 -16.67 -12.86 -4.95
C PRO A 352 -16.98 -12.64 -6.44
N GLY A 353 -15.95 -12.65 -7.28
CA GLY A 353 -16.08 -12.37 -8.72
C GLY A 353 -15.40 -11.09 -9.19
N GLY A 354 -14.63 -10.40 -8.32
CA GLY A 354 -13.77 -9.29 -8.69
C GLY A 354 -12.29 -9.60 -8.45
N LEU A 355 -11.45 -9.41 -9.47
CA LEU A 355 -9.99 -9.63 -9.42
C LEU A 355 -9.24 -8.41 -9.98
N PRO A 356 -8.03 -8.12 -9.46
CA PRO A 356 -7.18 -7.09 -10.03
C PRO A 356 -6.57 -7.56 -11.36
N LEU A 357 -6.14 -6.63 -12.20
CA LEU A 357 -5.45 -6.91 -13.45
C LEU A 357 -4.05 -6.29 -13.41
N TYR A 358 -3.05 -7.04 -13.87
CA TYR A 358 -1.64 -6.66 -13.85
C TYR A 358 -0.99 -6.77 -15.22
N LYS A 359 -0.03 -5.90 -15.50
CA LYS A 359 0.89 -6.01 -16.64
C LYS A 359 2.31 -5.77 -16.15
N ASN A 360 3.23 -6.67 -16.49
CA ASN A 360 4.64 -6.55 -16.11
C ASN A 360 4.83 -6.32 -14.59
N GLY A 361 4.00 -6.96 -13.76
CA GLY A 361 4.04 -6.81 -12.30
C GLY A 361 3.46 -5.52 -11.74
N GLN A 362 2.86 -4.65 -12.57
CA GLN A 362 2.17 -3.43 -12.13
C GLN A 362 0.66 -3.59 -12.25
N ALA A 363 -0.08 -3.13 -11.24
CA ALA A 363 -1.54 -3.10 -11.28
C ALA A 363 -2.01 -2.10 -12.35
N VAL A 364 -2.88 -2.53 -13.25
CA VAL A 364 -3.39 -1.73 -14.38
C VAL A 364 -4.91 -1.57 -14.40
N GLY A 365 -5.62 -2.29 -13.53
CA GLY A 365 -7.07 -2.24 -13.48
C GLY A 365 -7.68 -3.39 -12.68
N GLY A 366 -8.93 -3.72 -13.01
CA GLY A 366 -9.64 -4.85 -12.42
C GLY A 366 -10.77 -5.34 -13.33
N ILE A 367 -11.19 -6.58 -13.09
CA ILE A 367 -12.29 -7.26 -13.76
C ILE A 367 -13.34 -7.68 -12.73
N GLY A 368 -14.62 -7.56 -13.08
CA GLY A 368 -15.74 -7.91 -12.21
C GLY A 368 -16.84 -8.61 -12.98
N ILE A 369 -17.38 -9.68 -12.39
CA ILE A 369 -18.41 -10.54 -12.97
C ILE A 369 -19.66 -10.52 -12.10
N GLU A 370 -20.82 -10.29 -12.72
CA GLU A 370 -22.13 -10.38 -12.07
C GLU A 370 -23.08 -11.22 -12.94
N GLY A 371 -23.77 -12.19 -12.37
CA GLY A 371 -24.62 -13.10 -13.11
C GLY A 371 -25.50 -14.03 -12.27
N ASP A 372 -25.29 -14.15 -10.96
CA ASP A 372 -26.19 -14.92 -10.09
C ASP A 372 -27.38 -14.11 -9.56
N GLY A 373 -27.33 -12.78 -9.70
CA GLY A 373 -28.38 -11.88 -9.25
C GLY A 373 -28.36 -11.60 -7.75
N LEU A 374 -27.24 -11.90 -7.08
CA LEU A 374 -27.04 -11.73 -5.66
C LEU A 374 -25.72 -11.00 -5.38
N TYR A 375 -25.79 -9.74 -4.97
CA TYR A 375 -24.64 -8.98 -4.48
C TYR A 375 -24.45 -9.20 -2.98
N THR A 376 -23.49 -10.05 -2.61
CA THR A 376 -23.35 -10.60 -1.24
C THR A 376 -21.93 -10.46 -0.67
N VAL A 377 -21.62 -11.26 0.35
CA VAL A 377 -20.31 -11.43 0.99
C VAL A 377 -20.14 -12.91 1.30
N ASP A 378 -18.91 -13.42 1.15
CA ASP A 378 -18.54 -14.76 1.63
C ASP A 378 -18.47 -14.74 3.17
N ARG A 379 -19.41 -15.44 3.81
CA ARG A 379 -19.57 -15.49 5.26
C ARG A 379 -18.81 -16.62 5.93
N ASP A 380 -18.53 -17.68 5.18
CA ASP A 380 -17.86 -18.87 5.68
C ASP A 380 -16.67 -19.20 4.79
N PRO A 381 -15.52 -18.56 5.02
CA PRO A 381 -14.33 -18.79 4.19
C PRO A 381 -13.75 -20.21 4.35
N THR A 382 -14.31 -21.05 5.24
CA THR A 382 -13.82 -22.41 5.48
C THR A 382 -14.43 -23.46 4.56
N ASP A 383 -15.53 -23.12 3.87
CA ASP A 383 -16.21 -24.03 2.94
C ASP A 383 -15.49 -24.15 1.58
N LEU A 384 -14.56 -23.23 1.30
CA LEU A 384 -13.79 -23.13 0.06
C LEU A 384 -14.69 -23.12 -1.18
N ASP A 385 -15.82 -22.41 -1.11
CA ASP A 385 -16.76 -22.25 -2.20
C ASP A 385 -16.08 -21.75 -3.49
N GLN A 386 -16.64 -22.12 -4.65
CA GLN A 386 -16.13 -21.68 -5.96
C GLN A 386 -17.30 -21.14 -6.79
N PRO A 387 -17.78 -19.92 -6.49
CA PRO A 387 -18.87 -19.32 -7.25
C PRO A 387 -18.45 -19.18 -8.72
N PHE A 388 -19.40 -19.40 -9.63
CA PHE A 388 -19.09 -19.37 -11.06
C PHE A 388 -18.60 -17.99 -11.50
N GLU A 389 -18.97 -16.92 -10.80
CA GLU A 389 -18.49 -15.56 -11.05
C GLU A 389 -16.99 -15.44 -10.76
N GLU A 390 -16.50 -15.98 -9.64
CA GLU A 390 -15.06 -16.06 -9.34
C GLU A 390 -14.35 -16.94 -10.37
N THR A 391 -14.96 -18.06 -10.77
CA THR A 391 -14.40 -18.96 -11.78
C THR A 391 -14.21 -18.26 -13.13
N ILE A 392 -15.19 -17.45 -13.55
CA ILE A 392 -15.13 -16.66 -14.78
C ILE A 392 -14.09 -15.53 -14.64
N ALA A 393 -14.01 -14.87 -13.48
CA ALA A 393 -13.04 -13.81 -13.22
C ALA A 393 -11.60 -14.34 -13.36
N VAL A 394 -11.29 -15.50 -12.76
CA VAL A 394 -9.96 -16.14 -12.89
C VAL A 394 -9.66 -16.52 -14.35
N ALA A 395 -10.65 -16.98 -15.10
CA ALA A 395 -10.46 -17.28 -16.52
C ALA A 395 -10.19 -16.02 -17.37
N ALA A 396 -10.78 -14.88 -16.99
CA ALA A 396 -10.63 -13.58 -17.64
C ALA A 396 -9.31 -12.86 -17.34
N GLU A 397 -8.65 -13.24 -16.26
CA GLU A 397 -7.36 -12.68 -15.83
C GLU A 397 -6.17 -13.25 -16.63
N ARG A 398 -6.40 -14.23 -17.53
CA ARG A 398 -5.31 -14.94 -18.21
C ARG A 398 -4.41 -14.02 -19.03
N GLY A 399 -3.14 -13.93 -18.65
CA GLY A 399 -2.15 -13.02 -19.22
C GLY A 399 -2.09 -11.64 -18.54
N PHE A 400 -2.88 -11.45 -17.47
CA PHE A 400 -3.00 -10.24 -16.66
C PHE A 400 -2.95 -10.55 -15.15
N GLU A 401 -2.41 -11.69 -14.75
CA GLU A 401 -2.37 -12.14 -13.36
C GLU A 401 -1.37 -11.32 -12.52
N PRO A 402 -1.64 -11.04 -11.23
CA PRO A 402 -0.66 -10.48 -10.32
C PRO A 402 0.49 -11.47 -10.11
N PRO A 403 1.69 -10.95 -9.77
CA PRO A 403 2.73 -11.78 -9.21
C PRO A 403 2.19 -12.59 -8.02
N SER A 404 2.38 -13.91 -8.04
CA SER A 404 1.84 -14.78 -7.00
C SER A 404 2.32 -14.41 -5.59
N SER A 405 3.53 -13.86 -5.47
CA SER A 405 4.14 -13.44 -4.21
C SER A 405 3.43 -12.29 -3.51
N ILE A 406 2.64 -11.48 -4.23
CA ILE A 406 1.97 -10.31 -3.66
C ILE A 406 0.46 -10.53 -3.46
N ARG A 407 -0.07 -11.70 -3.83
CA ARG A 407 -1.50 -12.01 -3.66
C ARG A 407 -1.88 -12.07 -2.18
N GLY A 408 -3.14 -11.75 -1.88
CA GLY A 408 -3.68 -11.73 -0.52
C GLY A 408 -3.46 -13.05 0.24
N ASP A 409 -3.56 -14.18 -0.46
CA ASP A 409 -3.29 -15.52 0.07
C ASP A 409 -1.82 -15.76 0.46
N ASN A 410 -0.92 -14.80 0.20
CA ASN A 410 0.49 -14.80 0.61
C ASN A 410 0.81 -13.69 1.64
N ILE A 411 -0.21 -13.01 2.16
CA ILE A 411 -0.10 -11.96 3.17
C ILE A 411 -0.74 -12.44 4.47
N LEU A 412 -0.04 -12.18 5.59
CA LEU A 412 -0.49 -12.49 6.94
C LEU A 412 -0.78 -11.19 7.69
N VAL A 413 -1.98 -11.08 8.25
CA VAL A 413 -2.38 -10.01 9.18
C VAL A 413 -2.69 -10.67 10.51
N ASP A 414 -2.00 -10.29 11.58
CA ASP A 414 -2.11 -10.93 12.90
C ASP A 414 -1.93 -12.46 12.88
N GLY A 415 -1.08 -12.95 11.98
CA GLY A 415 -0.86 -14.39 11.76
C GLY A 415 -1.97 -15.10 10.99
N ILE A 416 -3.01 -14.38 10.57
CA ILE A 416 -4.12 -14.89 9.75
C ILE A 416 -3.82 -14.63 8.28
N ARG A 417 -3.92 -15.68 7.46
CA ARG A 417 -3.79 -15.58 6.01
C ARG A 417 -5.05 -14.96 5.43
N LEU A 418 -4.89 -13.94 4.59
CA LEU A 418 -6.02 -13.34 3.91
C LEU A 418 -6.56 -14.26 2.83
N ALA A 419 -7.87 -14.21 2.58
CA ALA A 419 -8.46 -14.86 1.42
C ALA A 419 -8.10 -14.09 0.13
N TYR A 420 -8.01 -14.79 -1.00
CA TYR A 420 -7.79 -14.17 -2.32
C TYR A 420 -8.71 -14.77 -3.38
N GLN A 421 -8.62 -16.07 -3.62
CA GLN A 421 -9.57 -16.80 -4.46
C GLN A 421 -9.59 -18.26 -4.01
N ASN A 422 -10.71 -18.95 -4.19
CA ASN A 422 -10.82 -20.38 -3.91
C ASN A 422 -10.67 -21.22 -5.19
N VAL A 423 -10.93 -20.61 -6.35
CA VAL A 423 -10.77 -21.26 -7.65
C VAL A 423 -9.28 -21.54 -7.93
N THR A 424 -8.92 -22.83 -7.96
CA THR A 424 -7.55 -23.30 -8.23
C THR A 424 -7.36 -23.81 -9.65
N SER A 425 -8.44 -24.01 -10.40
CA SER A 425 -8.42 -24.52 -11.78
C SER A 425 -9.60 -23.95 -12.57
N ALA A 426 -9.41 -22.74 -13.11
CA ALA A 426 -10.41 -22.12 -13.96
C ALA A 426 -10.45 -22.75 -15.37
N PRO A 427 -11.63 -22.81 -16.02
CA PRO A 427 -11.77 -23.39 -17.35
C PRO A 427 -10.96 -22.60 -18.39
N GLY A 428 -10.32 -23.35 -19.28
CA GLY A 428 -9.43 -22.84 -20.33
C GLY A 428 -9.99 -22.89 -21.76
N PRO A 429 -11.26 -22.55 -22.04
CA PRO A 429 -11.84 -22.78 -23.36
C PRO A 429 -11.14 -21.90 -24.42
N PRO A 430 -11.19 -22.30 -25.71
CA PRO A 430 -10.80 -21.42 -26.80
C PRO A 430 -11.57 -20.09 -26.72
N THR A 431 -10.86 -18.98 -26.80
CA THR A 431 -11.47 -17.64 -26.73
C THR A 431 -12.31 -17.39 -27.98
N ILE A 432 -13.61 -17.17 -27.79
CA ILE A 432 -14.52 -16.73 -28.84
C ILE A 432 -14.07 -15.35 -29.32
N ALA A 433 -14.03 -15.12 -30.63
CA ALA A 433 -13.68 -13.82 -31.19
C ALA A 433 -14.63 -12.72 -30.67
N PHE A 434 -14.10 -11.55 -30.31
CA PHE A 434 -14.88 -10.49 -29.65
C PHE A 434 -16.16 -10.10 -30.41
N GLY A 435 -16.09 -10.02 -31.75
CA GLY A 435 -17.25 -9.70 -32.59
C GLY A 435 -18.32 -10.81 -32.69
N SER A 436 -18.03 -12.00 -32.16
CA SER A 436 -18.91 -13.17 -32.15
C SER A 436 -19.40 -13.54 -30.74
N LEU A 437 -19.11 -12.71 -29.73
CA LEU A 437 -19.56 -12.96 -28.36
C LEU A 437 -21.10 -12.88 -28.27
N PRO A 438 -21.75 -13.78 -27.52
CA PRO A 438 -23.21 -13.77 -27.34
C PRO A 438 -23.64 -12.66 -26.38
N GLY A 439 -23.85 -11.45 -26.89
CA GLY A 439 -24.27 -10.31 -26.10
C GLY A 439 -23.93 -8.98 -26.75
N THR A 440 -23.83 -7.93 -25.95
CA THR A 440 -23.50 -6.59 -26.44
C THR A 440 -22.67 -5.80 -25.44
N VAL A 441 -21.87 -4.86 -25.97
CA VAL A 441 -21.25 -3.80 -25.16
C VAL A 441 -22.33 -2.78 -24.79
N LEU A 442 -22.42 -2.41 -23.52
CA LEU A 442 -23.39 -1.42 -23.08
C LEU A 442 -22.99 -0.04 -23.62
N PRO A 443 -23.90 0.71 -24.29
CA PRO A 443 -23.57 2.01 -24.89
C PRO A 443 -23.02 3.04 -23.90
N ALA A 444 -23.44 2.97 -22.63
CA ALA A 444 -22.93 3.85 -21.57
C ALA A 444 -21.46 3.58 -21.20
N PHE A 445 -20.94 2.39 -21.53
CA PHE A 445 -19.61 1.92 -21.15
C PHE A 445 -18.90 1.28 -22.36
N PRO A 446 -18.59 2.08 -23.40
CA PRO A 446 -17.94 1.57 -24.60
C PRO A 446 -16.53 1.07 -24.31
N ILE A 447 -16.02 0.20 -25.17
CA ILE A 447 -14.61 -0.26 -25.12
C ILE A 447 -13.67 0.92 -25.36
N ARG A 448 -12.77 1.20 -24.41
CA ARG A 448 -11.77 2.27 -24.50
C ARG A 448 -10.47 1.91 -23.77
N SER A 449 -9.42 2.68 -24.00
CA SER A 449 -8.13 2.55 -23.30
C SER A 449 -8.21 3.09 -21.87
N ALA A 450 -7.22 2.75 -21.04
CA ALA A 450 -6.98 3.43 -19.76
C ALA A 450 -7.03 4.96 -19.93
N GLN A 451 -7.63 5.64 -18.95
CA GLN A 451 -7.81 7.09 -19.01
C GLN A 451 -6.56 7.80 -18.45
N THR A 452 -6.51 9.11 -18.66
CA THR A 452 -5.50 9.94 -17.99
C THR A 452 -5.68 9.89 -16.48
N SER A 453 -4.59 9.71 -15.75
CA SER A 453 -4.58 9.72 -14.30
C SER A 453 -5.03 11.09 -13.77
N ALA A 454 -5.89 11.09 -12.74
CA ALA A 454 -6.19 12.28 -11.97
C ALA A 454 -5.00 12.72 -11.10
N PHE A 455 -4.07 11.80 -10.85
CA PHE A 455 -2.90 12.02 -10.04
C PHE A 455 -1.70 12.50 -10.87
N THR A 456 -0.97 13.46 -10.33
CA THR A 456 0.26 13.98 -10.92
C THR A 456 1.41 13.90 -9.91
N PRO A 457 2.64 13.58 -10.35
CA PRO A 457 3.77 13.47 -9.43
C PRO A 457 4.03 14.77 -8.67
N ALA A 458 4.36 14.63 -7.38
CA ALA A 458 4.72 15.73 -6.49
C ALA A 458 5.70 15.26 -5.40
N ILE A 459 6.40 16.20 -4.77
CA ILE A 459 7.29 15.94 -3.64
C ILE A 459 6.82 16.77 -2.45
N VAL A 460 6.62 16.11 -1.30
CA VAL A 460 6.20 16.75 -0.05
C VAL A 460 7.09 16.24 1.08
N GLY A 461 7.74 17.16 1.80
CA GLY A 461 8.64 16.78 2.91
C GLY A 461 9.85 15.94 2.48
N GLY A 462 10.29 16.06 1.22
CA GLY A 462 11.34 15.23 0.64
C GLY A 462 10.88 13.83 0.20
N ILE A 463 9.58 13.52 0.31
CA ILE A 463 9.01 12.23 -0.07
C ILE A 463 8.30 12.35 -1.41
N SER A 464 8.66 11.48 -2.36
CA SER A 464 7.97 11.38 -3.65
C SER A 464 6.57 10.79 -3.49
N GLY A 465 5.62 11.37 -4.20
CA GLY A 465 4.26 10.88 -4.30
C GLY A 465 3.50 11.57 -5.40
N GLU A 466 2.19 11.69 -5.21
CA GLU A 466 1.26 12.19 -6.20
C GLU A 466 0.20 13.07 -5.52
N ILE A 467 -0.32 14.03 -6.28
CA ILE A 467 -1.39 14.94 -5.88
C ILE A 467 -2.50 14.95 -6.92
N ASP A 468 -3.69 15.31 -6.49
CA ASP A 468 -4.76 15.79 -7.36
C ASP A 468 -4.76 17.32 -7.33
N ALA A 469 -4.79 17.96 -8.50
CA ALA A 469 -4.71 19.42 -8.62
C ALA A 469 -5.86 20.16 -7.92
N ARG A 470 -6.97 19.49 -7.58
CA ARG A 470 -8.08 20.07 -6.81
C ARG A 470 -7.68 20.37 -5.35
N PHE A 471 -6.71 19.65 -4.81
CA PHE A 471 -6.28 19.73 -3.41
C PHE A 471 -4.81 20.16 -3.27
N PHE A 472 -4.26 20.78 -4.32
CA PHE A 472 -2.90 21.28 -4.37
C PHE A 472 -2.81 22.60 -5.17
N PRO A 473 -2.04 23.62 -4.74
CA PRO A 473 -1.20 23.65 -3.55
C PRO A 473 -2.02 23.57 -2.26
N PHE A 474 -1.39 23.15 -1.16
CA PHE A 474 -2.08 23.12 0.14
C PHE A 474 -2.45 24.52 0.60
N ILE A 475 -3.61 24.65 1.24
CA ILE A 475 -4.20 25.92 1.66
C ILE A 475 -4.39 25.97 3.18
N GLY A 476 -4.63 27.17 3.71
CA GLY A 476 -5.05 27.35 5.10
C GLY A 476 -6.58 27.38 5.23
N SER A 477 -7.08 27.27 6.46
CA SER A 477 -8.50 27.40 6.77
C SER A 477 -9.02 28.80 6.41
N SER A 478 -10.31 28.86 6.08
CA SER A 478 -11.03 30.11 5.83
C SER A 478 -12.25 30.21 6.75
N PRO A 479 -12.43 31.31 7.52
CA PRO A 479 -11.55 32.48 7.61
C PRO A 479 -10.22 32.16 8.34
N ALA A 480 -9.15 32.88 7.96
CA ALA A 480 -7.87 32.79 8.65
C ALA A 480 -7.94 33.39 10.06
N GLY A 481 -7.11 32.87 10.98
CA GLY A 481 -7.07 33.36 12.36
C GLY A 481 -6.09 32.59 13.25
N PRO A 482 -5.95 32.98 14.53
CA PRO A 482 -5.02 32.34 15.46
C PRO A 482 -5.40 30.88 15.80
N ASN A 483 -6.69 30.53 15.68
CA ASN A 483 -7.23 29.19 15.89
C ASN A 483 -7.66 28.56 14.56
N ALA A 484 -6.87 28.78 13.52
CA ALA A 484 -7.02 28.18 12.20
C ALA A 484 -5.69 27.56 11.75
N LEU A 485 -5.77 26.55 10.88
CA LEU A 485 -4.60 25.99 10.22
C LEU A 485 -4.16 26.92 9.10
N THR A 486 -2.86 27.24 9.06
CA THR A 486 -2.26 27.96 7.93
C THR A 486 -1.83 26.96 6.85
N ALA A 487 -1.57 27.43 5.63
CA ALA A 487 -0.99 26.57 4.59
C ALA A 487 0.37 25.95 5.02
N ALA A 488 1.16 26.67 5.82
CA ALA A 488 2.40 26.16 6.40
C ALA A 488 2.18 25.07 7.45
N ASP A 489 1.13 25.20 8.27
CA ASP A 489 0.73 24.14 9.21
C ASP A 489 0.37 22.86 8.43
N VAL A 490 -0.46 22.98 7.39
CA VAL A 490 -0.91 21.85 6.56
C VAL A 490 0.27 21.19 5.85
N GLN A 491 1.17 21.99 5.26
CA GLN A 491 2.41 21.50 4.66
C GLN A 491 3.26 20.70 5.65
N THR A 492 3.38 21.19 6.89
CA THR A 492 4.18 20.54 7.94
C THR A 492 3.54 19.22 8.39
N ILE A 493 2.24 19.22 8.64
CA ILE A 493 1.47 18.04 9.04
C ILE A 493 1.60 16.92 8.00
N ILE A 494 1.37 17.25 6.71
CA ILE A 494 1.46 16.28 5.62
C ILE A 494 2.90 15.80 5.43
N ALA A 495 3.90 16.70 5.52
CA ALA A 495 5.31 16.34 5.40
C ALA A 495 5.76 15.35 6.50
N HIS A 496 5.41 15.61 7.77
CA HIS A 496 5.76 14.71 8.87
C HIS A 496 5.10 13.33 8.71
N ALA A 497 3.82 13.29 8.34
CA ALA A 497 3.14 12.03 8.06
C ALA A 497 3.80 11.28 6.89
N ALA A 498 4.15 11.96 5.80
CA ALA A 498 4.82 11.33 4.65
C ALA A 498 6.20 10.77 5.03
N GLN A 499 6.98 11.51 5.82
CA GLN A 499 8.30 11.07 6.32
C GLN A 499 8.17 9.86 7.24
N GLN A 500 7.20 9.85 8.16
CA GLN A 500 6.93 8.71 9.02
C GLN A 500 6.52 7.49 8.20
N ALA A 501 5.61 7.65 7.23
CA ALA A 501 5.19 6.57 6.36
C ALA A 501 6.37 5.95 5.59
N ASN A 502 7.35 6.77 5.21
CA ASN A 502 8.56 6.33 4.51
C ASN A 502 9.56 5.55 5.38
N ILE A 503 9.34 5.42 6.69
CA ILE A 503 10.15 4.57 7.59
C ILE A 503 9.31 3.54 8.35
N THR A 504 7.98 3.64 8.28
CA THR A 504 7.06 2.67 8.86
C THR A 504 7.02 1.41 8.00
N ARG A 505 7.33 0.25 8.57
CA ARG A 505 7.15 -1.04 7.90
C ARG A 505 5.68 -1.26 7.55
N ALA A 506 5.42 -1.67 6.31
CA ALA A 506 4.10 -2.08 5.87
C ALA A 506 3.63 -3.38 6.57
N ALA A 507 2.33 -3.47 6.86
CA ALA A 507 1.65 -4.69 7.29
C ALA A 507 1.30 -5.60 6.11
N ILE A 508 0.81 -5.01 5.01
CA ILE A 508 0.15 -5.76 3.94
C ILE A 508 0.95 -5.86 2.65
N ARG A 509 2.21 -5.40 2.63
CA ARG A 509 3.03 -5.36 1.42
C ARG A 509 4.13 -6.41 1.43
N GLN A 510 4.46 -6.86 0.22
CA GLN A 510 5.56 -7.75 -0.09
C GLN A 510 6.56 -7.03 -1.01
N PRO A 511 7.87 -7.36 -0.92
CA PRO A 511 8.47 -8.27 0.06
C PRO A 511 8.37 -7.75 1.51
N LEU A 512 8.43 -8.66 2.49
CA LEU A 512 8.44 -8.27 3.90
C LEU A 512 9.60 -7.29 4.18
N GLY A 513 9.28 -6.17 4.81
CA GLY A 513 10.26 -5.10 5.08
C GLY A 513 9.99 -3.83 4.27
N SER A 514 9.18 -3.91 3.20
CA SER A 514 8.78 -2.73 2.46
C SER A 514 8.09 -1.69 3.35
N ASN A 515 8.30 -0.42 3.04
CA ASN A 515 7.70 0.69 3.76
C ASN A 515 6.22 0.86 3.38
N ALA A 516 5.44 1.39 4.32
CA ALA A 516 4.04 1.73 4.12
C ALA A 516 3.87 2.72 2.96
N ARG A 517 2.72 2.62 2.28
CA ARG A 517 2.29 3.56 1.24
C ARG A 517 0.87 4.00 1.52
N VAL A 518 0.70 5.28 1.82
CA VAL A 518 -0.57 5.84 2.28
C VAL A 518 -0.97 7.11 1.54
N SER A 519 -2.27 7.41 1.58
CA SER A 519 -2.84 8.73 1.36
C SER A 519 -2.97 9.47 2.68
N ILE A 520 -2.73 10.78 2.64
CA ILE A 520 -2.65 11.67 3.79
C ILE A 520 -3.54 12.88 3.48
N ALA A 521 -4.51 13.16 4.34
CA ALA A 521 -5.42 14.27 4.18
C ALA A 521 -5.47 15.14 5.44
N VAL A 522 -5.62 16.44 5.24
CA VAL A 522 -5.88 17.42 6.30
C VAL A 522 -7.12 18.22 5.94
N VAL A 523 -8.03 18.36 6.90
CA VAL A 523 -9.25 19.17 6.80
C VAL A 523 -9.29 20.21 7.91
N ASP A 524 -10.03 21.31 7.70
CA ASP A 524 -10.36 22.25 8.78
C ASP A 524 -11.49 21.73 9.68
N ALA A 525 -11.81 22.46 10.75
CA ALA A 525 -12.87 22.08 11.70
C ALA A 525 -14.28 22.04 11.07
N ALA A 526 -14.47 22.67 9.90
CA ALA A 526 -15.70 22.62 9.13
C ALA A 526 -15.72 21.46 8.12
N GLY A 527 -14.65 20.66 8.03
CA GLY A 527 -14.53 19.53 7.11
C GLY A 527 -14.12 19.94 5.69
N ASN A 528 -13.69 21.19 5.46
CA ASN A 528 -13.14 21.60 4.17
C ASN A 528 -11.74 21.02 3.99
N VAL A 529 -11.46 20.48 2.81
CA VAL A 529 -10.14 19.89 2.51
C VAL A 529 -9.11 20.99 2.33
N LEU A 530 -8.03 20.92 3.12
CA LEU A 530 -6.92 21.86 3.06
C LEU A 530 -5.73 21.33 2.26
N GLY A 531 -5.59 20.01 2.19
CA GLY A 531 -4.57 19.35 1.38
C GLY A 531 -4.71 17.83 1.41
N VAL A 532 -4.37 17.20 0.29
CA VAL A 532 -4.27 15.74 0.18
C VAL A 532 -3.00 15.38 -0.56
N PHE A 533 -2.23 14.44 -0.02
CA PHE A 533 -1.04 13.89 -0.64
C PHE A 533 -1.09 12.38 -0.60
N ARG A 534 -0.75 11.72 -1.70
CA ARG A 534 -0.71 10.27 -1.77
C ARG A 534 0.70 9.83 -2.10
N GLN A 535 1.30 8.95 -1.30
CA GLN A 535 2.60 8.38 -1.64
C GLN A 535 2.51 7.55 -2.93
N GLN A 536 3.62 7.51 -3.68
CA GLN A 536 3.70 6.71 -4.90
C GLN A 536 3.33 5.26 -4.58
N ASP A 537 2.46 4.65 -5.40
CA ASP A 537 1.98 3.27 -5.23
C ASP A 537 1.14 2.99 -3.96
N ALA A 538 0.67 4.01 -3.24
CA ALA A 538 -0.37 3.79 -2.23
C ALA A 538 -1.66 3.26 -2.90
N PRO A 539 -2.43 2.38 -2.25
CA PRO A 539 -3.73 1.98 -2.77
C PRO A 539 -4.63 3.19 -3.04
N VAL A 540 -5.36 3.17 -4.15
CA VAL A 540 -6.14 4.32 -4.60
C VAL A 540 -7.37 4.55 -3.71
N PHE A 541 -7.92 3.48 -3.09
CA PHE A 541 -9.06 3.63 -2.16
C PHE A 541 -8.73 4.58 -1.00
N GLY A 542 -7.47 4.62 -0.56
CA GLY A 542 -7.00 5.47 0.53
C GLY A 542 -7.20 6.96 0.28
N PHE A 543 -7.31 7.37 -0.98
CA PHE A 543 -7.47 8.79 -1.34
C PHE A 543 -8.79 9.38 -0.83
N ASP A 544 -9.90 8.66 -0.98
CA ASP A 544 -11.19 9.07 -0.40
C ASP A 544 -11.25 8.81 1.11
N VAL A 545 -10.77 7.62 1.52
CA VAL A 545 -10.83 7.17 2.91
C VAL A 545 -10.04 8.10 3.84
N SER A 546 -8.86 8.56 3.45
CA SER A 546 -8.06 9.50 4.27
C SER A 546 -8.82 10.80 4.56
N VAL A 547 -9.60 11.32 3.60
CA VAL A 547 -10.45 12.50 3.82
C VAL A 547 -11.66 12.16 4.69
N GLN A 548 -12.32 11.02 4.48
CA GLN A 548 -13.42 10.57 5.36
C GLN A 548 -12.93 10.47 6.82
N LYS A 549 -11.75 9.88 7.02
CA LYS A 549 -11.08 9.76 8.31
C LYS A 549 -10.80 11.11 8.96
N ALA A 550 -10.21 12.04 8.22
CA ALA A 550 -9.91 13.39 8.69
C ALA A 550 -11.20 14.15 9.11
N ARG A 551 -12.26 14.06 8.27
CA ARG A 551 -13.57 14.67 8.54
C ARG A 551 -14.25 14.05 9.74
N THR A 552 -14.16 12.72 9.91
CA THR A 552 -14.75 12.00 11.05
C THR A 552 -14.15 12.47 12.36
N ALA A 553 -12.82 12.49 12.47
CA ALA A 553 -12.13 12.96 13.67
C ALA A 553 -12.49 14.41 14.01
N ALA A 554 -12.47 15.31 13.01
CA ALA A 554 -12.84 16.71 13.21
C ALA A 554 -14.31 16.86 13.63
N PHE A 555 -15.22 16.14 12.96
CA PHE A 555 -16.66 16.26 13.21
C PHE A 555 -17.06 15.78 14.60
N TYR A 556 -16.68 14.57 15.01
CA TYR A 556 -17.09 14.04 16.32
C TYR A 556 -16.44 14.78 17.49
N SER A 557 -15.29 15.42 17.26
CA SER A 557 -14.62 16.30 18.24
C SER A 557 -15.24 17.71 18.31
N SER A 558 -16.19 18.04 17.43
CA SER A 558 -16.80 19.36 17.34
C SER A 558 -17.87 19.55 18.42
N PRO A 559 -17.99 20.77 18.99
CA PRO A 559 -19.10 21.10 19.89
C PRO A 559 -20.48 21.03 19.25
N ASN A 560 -20.54 21.03 17.91
CA ASN A 560 -21.79 21.05 17.16
C ASN A 560 -22.23 19.66 16.66
N ALA A 561 -21.46 18.60 16.92
CA ALA A 561 -21.71 17.26 16.36
C ALA A 561 -23.13 16.75 16.69
N SER A 562 -23.52 16.83 17.97
CA SER A 562 -24.87 16.45 18.42
C SER A 562 -25.98 17.20 17.69
N ALA A 563 -25.87 18.53 17.58
CA ALA A 563 -26.88 19.37 16.95
C ALA A 563 -27.01 19.06 15.44
N LEU A 564 -25.87 18.91 14.75
CA LEU A 564 -25.84 18.60 13.32
C LEU A 564 -26.41 17.21 13.01
N LEU A 565 -26.08 16.20 13.83
CA LEU A 565 -26.66 14.86 13.70
C LEU A 565 -28.18 14.89 13.90
N ARG A 566 -28.68 15.60 14.91
CA ARG A 566 -30.13 15.74 15.13
C ARG A 566 -30.81 16.43 13.96
N ALA A 567 -30.22 17.53 13.46
CA ALA A 567 -30.76 18.26 12.31
C ALA A 567 -30.80 17.40 11.04
N ALA A 568 -29.87 16.45 10.88
CA ALA A 568 -29.83 15.48 9.79
C ALA A 568 -30.78 14.27 9.99
N GLY A 569 -31.58 14.24 11.07
CA GLY A 569 -32.47 13.12 11.37
C GLY A 569 -31.80 11.93 12.05
N LEU A 570 -30.54 12.06 12.46
CA LEU A 570 -29.72 11.01 13.10
C LEU A 570 -29.70 11.15 14.64
N GLY A 571 -30.73 11.77 15.23
CA GLY A 571 -30.80 12.03 16.67
C GLY A 571 -30.80 10.79 17.56
N SER A 572 -31.30 9.66 17.06
CA SER A 572 -31.30 8.38 17.79
C SER A 572 -29.88 7.89 18.14
N TYR A 573 -28.91 8.11 17.26
CA TYR A 573 -27.50 7.82 17.51
C TYR A 573 -26.92 8.69 18.62
N VAL A 574 -27.31 9.96 18.67
CA VAL A 574 -26.96 10.91 19.74
C VAL A 574 -27.55 10.47 21.07
N ASP A 575 -28.82 10.05 21.07
CA ASP A 575 -29.50 9.59 22.28
C ASP A 575 -28.86 8.32 22.86
N ARG A 576 -28.48 7.36 22.01
CA ARG A 576 -27.74 6.16 22.45
C ARG A 576 -26.36 6.49 23.00
N ALA A 577 -25.59 7.35 22.33
CA ALA A 577 -24.29 7.79 22.82
C ALA A 577 -24.42 8.50 24.19
N ASN A 578 -25.40 9.38 24.36
CA ASN A 578 -25.66 10.05 25.63
C ASN A 578 -26.07 9.07 26.74
N ALA A 579 -26.87 8.04 26.43
CA ALA A 579 -27.23 6.99 27.39
C ALA A 579 -26.00 6.20 27.88
N ASP A 580 -24.99 6.09 27.02
CA ASP A 580 -23.68 5.50 27.30
C ASP A 580 -22.69 6.49 27.99
N GLY A 581 -23.14 7.70 28.34
CA GLY A 581 -22.31 8.74 28.95
C GLY A 581 -21.38 9.47 27.97
N LEU A 582 -21.50 9.19 26.67
CA LEU A 582 -20.68 9.78 25.62
C LEU A 582 -21.36 11.02 25.01
N ARG A 583 -20.86 12.20 25.38
CA ARG A 583 -21.39 13.48 24.91
C ARG A 583 -20.72 13.90 23.60
N LEU A 584 -21.51 14.20 22.58
CA LEU A 584 -21.05 14.70 21.26
C LEU A 584 -21.08 16.24 21.21
N ASP A 585 -20.45 16.87 22.19
CA ASP A 585 -20.47 18.32 22.43
C ASP A 585 -19.06 18.93 22.55
N GLY A 586 -18.06 18.25 21.99
CA GLY A 586 -16.66 18.71 21.97
C GLY A 586 -15.90 18.49 23.29
N SER A 587 -16.53 17.85 24.28
CA SER A 587 -15.86 17.42 25.52
C SER A 587 -14.89 16.25 25.32
N VAL A 588 -14.98 15.56 24.17
CA VAL A 588 -14.13 14.43 23.80
C VAL A 588 -13.50 14.68 22.42
N ALA A 589 -12.20 14.48 22.31
CA ALA A 589 -11.43 14.45 21.08
C ALA A 589 -11.41 13.01 20.53
N PHE A 590 -12.12 12.78 19.43
CA PHE A 590 -12.35 11.47 18.84
C PHE A 590 -11.33 11.11 17.75
N THR A 591 -10.77 9.90 17.84
CA THR A 591 -10.08 9.22 16.74
C THR A 591 -11.03 8.21 16.08
N ASP A 592 -10.77 7.84 14.83
CA ASP A 592 -11.58 6.79 14.17
C ASP A 592 -11.37 5.42 14.80
N ARG A 593 -10.29 5.19 15.56
CA ARG A 593 -10.16 3.99 16.39
C ARG A 593 -11.24 3.94 17.47
N ALA A 594 -11.44 5.03 18.20
CA ALA A 594 -12.50 5.13 19.20
C ALA A 594 -13.88 5.10 18.53
N GLY A 595 -14.06 5.84 17.43
CA GLY A 595 -15.30 5.85 16.65
C GLY A 595 -15.67 4.48 16.11
N GLY A 596 -14.71 3.76 15.52
CA GLY A 596 -14.87 2.41 15.00
C GLY A 596 -15.24 1.41 16.07
N PHE A 597 -14.64 1.52 17.25
CA PHE A 597 -15.00 0.71 18.41
C PHE A 597 -16.46 0.94 18.83
N LEU A 598 -17.00 2.15 18.69
CA LEU A 598 -18.42 2.47 18.98
C LEU A 598 -19.39 2.08 17.85
N HIS A 599 -18.88 1.71 16.67
CA HIS A 599 -19.64 1.20 15.52
C HIS A 599 -19.67 -0.33 15.45
N ARG A 600 -19.24 -1.02 16.50
CA ARG A 600 -19.25 -2.49 16.52
C ARG A 600 -20.65 -3.03 16.82
N PRO A 601 -21.11 -4.07 16.10
CA PRO A 601 -22.38 -4.75 16.41
C PRO A 601 -22.28 -5.60 17.69
N LEU A 602 -21.05 -5.84 18.15
CA LEU A 602 -20.68 -6.43 19.42
C LEU A 602 -19.76 -5.45 20.15
N PHE A 603 -20.24 -4.82 21.21
CA PHE A 603 -19.47 -3.86 21.99
C PHE A 603 -19.29 -4.32 23.45
N PRO A 604 -18.05 -4.52 23.93
CA PRO A 604 -16.78 -4.30 23.23
C PRO A 604 -16.46 -5.36 22.16
N ASP A 605 -15.64 -4.96 21.19
CA ASP A 605 -15.19 -5.85 20.13
C ASP A 605 -14.45 -7.08 20.68
N GLY A 606 -14.60 -8.23 20.01
CA GLY A 606 -14.01 -9.49 20.48
C GLY A 606 -14.75 -10.18 21.62
N ILE A 607 -15.86 -9.64 22.10
CA ILE A 607 -16.74 -10.30 23.10
C ILE A 607 -18.12 -10.52 22.51
N ASN A 608 -18.46 -11.80 22.28
CA ASN A 608 -19.78 -12.20 21.77
C ASN A 608 -20.87 -12.02 22.84
N ASN A 609 -22.13 -11.98 22.40
CA ASN A 609 -23.32 -11.78 23.25
C ASN A 609 -23.33 -10.45 24.02
N THR A 610 -22.74 -9.42 23.42
CA THR A 610 -22.77 -8.05 23.93
C THR A 610 -23.74 -7.21 23.11
N ASP A 611 -24.24 -6.14 23.72
CA ASP A 611 -25.05 -5.15 23.01
C ASP A 611 -24.19 -4.40 21.98
N ALA A 612 -24.84 -3.91 20.93
CA ALA A 612 -24.17 -3.07 19.94
C ALA A 612 -23.66 -1.75 20.54
N GLY A 613 -22.58 -1.23 19.96
CA GLY A 613 -22.11 0.12 20.23
C GLY A 613 -23.14 1.17 19.81
N PRO A 614 -23.10 2.38 20.38
CA PRO A 614 -24.15 3.39 20.18
C PRO A 614 -24.32 3.81 18.71
N PHE A 615 -23.29 3.65 17.88
CA PHE A 615 -23.31 4.01 16.47
C PHE A 615 -23.58 2.85 15.50
N SER A 616 -23.66 1.62 16.01
CA SER A 616 -23.98 0.42 15.22
C SER A 616 -25.48 0.11 15.22
N THR A 617 -25.90 -0.76 14.30
CA THR A 617 -27.10 -1.58 14.47
C THR A 617 -26.82 -2.76 15.41
N SER A 618 -27.87 -3.37 15.94
CA SER A 618 -27.78 -4.66 16.64
C SER A 618 -27.37 -5.78 15.69
N LEU A 619 -26.75 -6.83 16.23
CA LEU A 619 -26.22 -7.95 15.43
C LEU A 619 -27.28 -8.63 14.55
N ASN A 620 -28.53 -8.71 14.99
CA ASN A 620 -29.65 -9.29 14.22
C ASN A 620 -30.08 -8.44 13.00
N GLU A 621 -29.77 -7.15 12.97
CA GLU A 621 -30.00 -6.28 11.83
C GLU A 621 -28.71 -5.99 11.05
N TRP A 622 -27.57 -6.26 11.66
CA TRP A 622 -26.26 -5.95 11.11
C TRP A 622 -25.95 -6.75 9.86
N SER A 623 -25.26 -6.09 8.94
CA SER A 623 -24.50 -6.75 7.89
C SER A 623 -23.41 -5.83 7.35
N PRO A 624 -22.52 -6.31 6.46
CA PRO A 624 -21.64 -5.43 5.68
C PRO A 624 -22.39 -4.38 4.85
N PHE A 625 -23.70 -4.52 4.66
CA PHE A 625 -24.57 -3.57 3.96
C PHE A 625 -25.50 -2.80 4.90
N ASN A 626 -25.32 -2.93 6.22
CA ASN A 626 -26.07 -2.23 7.26
C ASN A 626 -25.26 -2.10 8.56
N VAL A 627 -24.31 -1.17 8.58
CA VAL A 627 -23.37 -0.97 9.72
C VAL A 627 -23.80 0.14 10.69
N GLY A 628 -25.03 0.63 10.56
CA GLY A 628 -25.56 1.72 11.40
C GLY A 628 -25.24 3.10 10.86
N GLN A 629 -24.72 3.98 11.72
CA GLN A 629 -24.65 5.43 11.45
C GLN A 629 -23.91 5.77 10.17
N GLN A 630 -22.82 5.05 9.86
CA GLN A 630 -22.03 5.28 8.66
C GLN A 630 -22.88 5.15 7.38
N LEU A 631 -23.73 4.12 7.27
CA LEU A 631 -24.62 3.97 6.13
C LEU A 631 -25.80 4.95 6.21
N ASP A 632 -26.45 5.07 7.38
CA ASP A 632 -27.64 5.92 7.53
C ASP A 632 -27.36 7.39 7.19
N LEU A 633 -26.12 7.83 7.43
CA LEU A 633 -25.64 9.16 7.04
C LEU A 633 -25.70 9.42 5.54
N ILE A 634 -25.50 8.38 4.72
CA ILE A 634 -25.31 8.53 3.27
C ILE A 634 -26.40 7.88 2.41
N LYS A 635 -27.18 6.94 2.96
CA LYS A 635 -28.06 6.05 2.21
C LYS A 635 -29.02 6.80 1.28
N ALA A 636 -29.69 7.84 1.78
CA ALA A 636 -30.66 8.60 0.98
C ALA A 636 -30.00 9.29 -0.23
N ASN A 637 -28.87 9.95 -0.03
CA ASN A 637 -28.17 10.67 -1.09
C ASN A 637 -27.42 9.73 -2.06
N LEU A 638 -26.91 8.59 -1.56
CA LEU A 638 -26.34 7.54 -2.39
C LEU A 638 -27.41 6.99 -3.35
N LEU A 639 -28.58 6.60 -2.84
CA LEU A 639 -29.67 6.09 -3.68
C LEU A 639 -30.16 7.13 -4.68
N ALA A 640 -30.26 8.41 -4.30
CA ALA A 640 -30.58 9.49 -5.23
C ALA A 640 -29.52 9.65 -6.33
N THR A 641 -28.24 9.54 -5.98
CA THR A 641 -27.12 9.61 -6.93
C THR A 641 -27.15 8.44 -7.92
N LEU A 642 -27.42 7.22 -7.43
CA LEU A 642 -27.58 6.04 -8.28
C LEU A 642 -28.81 6.11 -9.20
N ALA A 643 -29.86 6.82 -8.77
CA ALA A 643 -31.01 7.15 -9.60
C ALA A 643 -30.77 8.32 -10.57
N GLY A 644 -29.54 8.85 -10.66
CA GLY A 644 -29.17 9.91 -11.59
C GLY A 644 -29.36 11.34 -11.07
N THR A 645 -29.57 11.52 -9.76
CA THR A 645 -29.64 12.84 -9.11
C THR A 645 -28.38 13.10 -8.29
N PRO A 646 -27.38 13.87 -8.80
CA PRO A 646 -26.14 14.12 -8.08
C PRO A 646 -26.39 14.81 -6.72
N LYS A 647 -25.84 14.24 -5.66
CA LYS A 647 -25.86 14.78 -4.29
C LYS A 647 -24.50 14.52 -3.64
N PRO A 648 -24.02 15.39 -2.72
CA PRO A 648 -22.98 15.01 -1.77
C PRO A 648 -23.44 13.77 -0.98
N CYS A 649 -22.52 12.90 -0.56
CA CYS A 649 -22.91 11.69 0.16
C CYS A 649 -23.68 11.99 1.45
N SER A 650 -23.35 13.06 2.18
CA SER A 650 -24.08 13.46 3.38
C SER A 650 -24.86 14.76 3.20
N SER A 651 -25.95 14.90 3.95
CA SER A 651 -26.63 16.20 4.15
C SER A 651 -25.89 17.11 5.15
N ILE A 652 -24.94 16.58 5.91
CA ILE A 652 -24.08 17.34 6.83
C ILE A 652 -22.87 17.84 6.04
N PRO A 653 -22.71 19.16 5.84
CA PRO A 653 -21.61 19.71 5.01
C PRO A 653 -20.21 19.30 5.49
N ASN A 654 -20.02 19.16 6.80
CA ASN A 654 -18.75 18.74 7.40
C ASN A 654 -18.32 17.31 7.01
N LEU A 655 -19.26 16.50 6.50
CA LEU A 655 -19.09 15.09 6.18
C LEU A 655 -19.45 14.82 4.71
N ALA A 656 -19.05 15.71 3.79
CA ALA A 656 -19.53 15.69 2.41
C ALA A 656 -19.35 14.33 1.68
N ASN A 657 -18.31 13.57 1.99
CA ASN A 657 -18.08 12.19 1.49
C ASN A 657 -18.40 11.08 2.50
N GLY A 658 -19.10 11.38 3.59
CA GLY A 658 -19.44 10.43 4.66
C GLY A 658 -18.42 10.40 5.81
N ILE A 659 -18.43 9.29 6.57
CA ILE A 659 -17.52 9.03 7.69
C ILE A 659 -16.77 7.72 7.48
N GLN A 660 -15.64 7.56 8.16
CA GLN A 660 -14.95 6.29 8.28
C GLN A 660 -14.93 5.78 9.72
N ILE A 661 -14.90 4.46 9.89
CA ILE A 661 -15.07 3.80 11.19
C ILE A 661 -13.97 2.78 11.48
N PHE A 662 -12.76 3.02 10.99
CA PHE A 662 -11.57 2.24 11.31
C PHE A 662 -10.32 3.13 11.47
N PRO A 663 -9.29 2.67 12.22
CA PRO A 663 -8.20 3.52 12.70
C PRO A 663 -7.40 4.25 11.61
N GLY A 664 -6.72 5.34 11.99
CA GLY A 664 -5.93 6.17 11.07
C GLY A 664 -6.33 7.64 11.02
N SER A 665 -6.89 8.20 12.10
CA SER A 665 -7.30 9.61 12.14
C SER A 665 -7.11 10.23 13.51
N ALA A 666 -6.90 11.56 13.54
CA ALA A 666 -6.86 12.32 14.79
C ALA A 666 -7.36 13.75 14.58
N PRO A 667 -8.03 14.34 15.59
CA PRO A 667 -8.42 15.74 15.57
C PRO A 667 -7.20 16.62 15.89
N LEU A 668 -7.15 17.79 15.26
CA LEU A 668 -6.05 18.76 15.37
C LEU A 668 -6.52 19.96 16.21
N TYR A 669 -5.72 20.35 17.20
CA TYR A 669 -5.99 21.45 18.13
C TYR A 669 -4.88 22.51 18.10
N LYS A 670 -5.27 23.78 18.19
CA LYS A 670 -4.38 24.92 18.50
C LYS A 670 -4.97 25.72 19.64
N ASN A 671 -4.15 26.08 20.63
CA ASN A 671 -4.58 26.87 21.79
C ASN A 671 -5.80 26.25 22.52
N GLY A 672 -5.89 24.91 22.55
CA GLY A 672 -7.02 24.19 23.15
C GLY A 672 -8.32 24.21 22.33
N VAL A 673 -8.33 24.77 21.12
CA VAL A 673 -9.48 24.83 20.21
C VAL A 673 -9.28 23.83 19.07
N LEU A 674 -10.34 23.10 18.72
CA LEU A 674 -10.35 22.23 17.54
C LEU A 674 -10.19 23.08 16.28
N VAL A 675 -9.18 22.78 15.46
CA VAL A 675 -8.88 23.50 14.21
C VAL A 675 -9.02 22.63 12.97
N GLY A 676 -9.14 21.32 13.11
CA GLY A 676 -9.26 20.40 11.98
C GLY A 676 -9.07 18.94 12.34
N GLY A 677 -8.73 18.15 11.33
CA GLY A 677 -8.42 16.73 11.47
C GLY A 677 -7.39 16.27 10.43
N ILE A 678 -6.61 15.26 10.80
CA ILE A 678 -5.74 14.51 9.89
C ILE A 678 -6.31 13.10 9.73
N GLY A 679 -6.21 12.55 8.51
CA GLY A 679 -6.56 11.17 8.22
C GLY A 679 -5.54 10.52 7.29
N ILE A 680 -5.23 9.25 7.56
CA ILE A 680 -4.24 8.42 6.88
C ILE A 680 -4.91 7.14 6.41
N SER A 681 -4.68 6.73 5.17
CA SER A 681 -5.14 5.42 4.69
C SER A 681 -4.29 4.86 3.57
N GLY A 682 -3.89 3.60 3.70
CA GLY A 682 -3.42 2.82 2.55
C GLY A 682 -2.89 1.44 2.90
N ASP A 683 -2.12 1.31 3.99
CA ASP A 683 -1.45 0.05 4.30
C ASP A 683 -2.22 -0.72 5.40
N GLY A 684 -1.66 -0.88 6.60
CA GLY A 684 -2.37 -1.41 7.76
C GLY A 684 -2.93 -0.32 8.68
N VAL A 685 -4.01 -0.63 9.40
CA VAL A 685 -4.68 0.33 10.31
C VAL A 685 -3.80 0.80 11.48
N ASP A 686 -2.87 -0.04 11.93
CA ASP A 686 -1.92 0.34 12.97
C ASP A 686 -0.79 1.22 12.43
N GLN A 687 -0.36 0.97 11.19
CA GLN A 687 0.56 1.86 10.47
C GLN A 687 -0.10 3.22 10.24
N ASP A 688 -1.37 3.25 9.85
CA ASP A 688 -2.14 4.48 9.67
C ASP A 688 -2.17 5.31 10.96
N ASP A 689 -2.42 4.69 12.13
CA ASP A 689 -2.38 5.38 13.43
C ASP A 689 -0.98 5.93 13.78
N LEU A 690 0.07 5.15 13.56
CA LEU A 690 1.45 5.59 13.82
C LEU A 690 1.80 6.83 12.98
N ILE A 691 1.41 6.81 11.71
CA ILE A 691 1.63 7.90 10.77
C ILE A 691 0.76 9.11 11.14
N THR A 692 -0.47 8.88 11.58
CA THR A 692 -1.39 9.91 12.08
C THR A 692 -0.78 10.64 13.27
N ALA A 693 -0.21 9.91 14.22
CA ALA A 693 0.42 10.48 15.41
C ALA A 693 1.62 11.37 15.04
N ALA A 694 2.45 10.96 14.06
CA ALA A 694 3.57 11.77 13.58
C ALA A 694 3.10 13.05 12.87
N GLY A 695 2.09 12.95 12.00
CA GLY A 695 1.51 14.11 11.32
C GLY A 695 0.86 15.11 12.28
N GLY A 696 0.14 14.61 13.29
CA GLY A 696 -0.53 15.42 14.31
C GLY A 696 0.39 15.99 15.41
N ASN A 697 1.71 15.78 15.32
CA ASN A 697 2.65 16.28 16.31
C ASN A 697 2.61 17.81 16.38
N GLY A 698 2.47 18.37 17.59
CA GLY A 698 2.26 19.80 17.81
C GLY A 698 0.78 20.25 17.75
N PHE A 699 -0.14 19.37 17.35
CA PHE A 699 -1.58 19.65 17.23
C PHE A 699 -2.46 18.69 18.05
N SER A 700 -1.87 17.96 18.99
CA SER A 700 -2.62 16.99 19.78
C SER A 700 -3.61 17.65 20.76
N PRO A 701 -4.78 17.04 21.01
CA PRO A 701 -5.67 17.46 22.09
C PRO A 701 -4.97 17.36 23.46
N VAL A 702 -5.42 18.18 24.41
CA VAL A 702 -4.97 18.07 25.80
C VAL A 702 -5.36 16.70 26.37
N PRO A 703 -4.55 16.09 27.27
CA PRO A 703 -4.80 14.74 27.79
C PRO A 703 -6.22 14.52 28.34
N ALA A 704 -6.77 15.52 29.03
CA ALA A 704 -8.06 15.41 29.73
C ALA A 704 -9.28 15.17 28.82
N ILE A 705 -9.20 15.51 27.53
CA ILE A 705 -10.32 15.35 26.59
C ILE A 705 -10.09 14.22 25.59
N ARG A 706 -8.98 13.48 25.68
CA ARG A 706 -8.69 12.43 24.69
C ARG A 706 -9.68 11.29 24.82
N SER A 707 -10.02 10.65 23.69
CA SER A 707 -10.90 9.48 23.66
C SER A 707 -10.45 8.37 24.62
N ASP A 708 -9.14 8.16 24.79
CA ASP A 708 -8.62 7.16 25.74
C ASP A 708 -8.76 7.54 27.23
N GLN A 709 -9.36 8.67 27.56
CA GLN A 709 -9.78 8.97 28.93
C GLN A 709 -11.26 8.67 29.17
N VAL A 710 -11.97 8.22 28.13
CA VAL A 710 -13.41 7.98 28.17
C VAL A 710 -13.70 6.48 28.32
N PHE A 711 -14.67 6.17 29.17
CA PHE A 711 -15.20 4.83 29.37
C PHE A 711 -16.64 4.78 28.91
N VAL A 712 -16.98 3.76 28.12
CA VAL A 712 -18.34 3.44 27.68
C VAL A 712 -18.66 2.05 28.17
N ARG A 713 -19.73 1.90 28.98
CA ARG A 713 -20.14 0.63 29.60
C ARG A 713 -18.99 -0.10 30.33
N GLY A 714 -18.10 0.67 30.97
CA GLY A 714 -16.93 0.14 31.69
C GLY A 714 -15.73 -0.20 30.80
N VAL A 715 -15.80 0.02 29.49
CA VAL A 715 -14.71 -0.22 28.54
C VAL A 715 -14.06 1.10 28.14
N ARG A 716 -12.73 1.17 28.29
CA ARG A 716 -11.93 2.33 27.87
C ARG A 716 -11.89 2.41 26.34
N LEU A 717 -12.20 3.55 25.76
CA LEU A 717 -12.03 3.74 24.31
C LEU A 717 -10.52 3.77 23.99
N SER A 718 -10.12 3.22 22.84
CA SER A 718 -8.72 3.26 22.41
C SER A 718 -8.44 4.50 21.57
N LYS A 719 -7.30 5.15 21.81
CA LYS A 719 -6.83 6.29 21.01
C LYS A 719 -5.94 5.85 19.86
N THR A 720 -4.96 4.98 20.14
CA THR A 720 -4.08 4.30 19.17
C THR A 720 -3.80 2.87 19.65
N CYS A 721 -3.24 2.01 18.80
CA CYS A 721 -2.80 0.66 19.22
C CYS A 721 -1.68 0.65 20.28
N TYR A 722 -1.03 1.79 20.54
CA TYR A 722 0.16 1.88 21.40
C TYR A 722 -0.12 2.52 22.78
N ASP A 723 -1.36 2.92 23.06
CA ASP A 723 -1.79 3.61 24.30
C ASP A 723 -2.50 2.69 25.31
#